data_AF-A0A925AG10-F1
#
_entry.id   AF-A0A925AG10-F1
#
_cell.length_a   1.000
_cell.length_b   1.000
_cell.length_c   1.000
_cell.angle_alpha   90.00
_cell.angle_beta   90.00
_cell.angle_gamma   90.00
#
_symmetry.space_group_name_H-M   'P 1'
#
loop_
_entity.id
_entity.type
_entity.pdbx_description
1 polymer ?
#
loop_
_entity_poly.entity_id
_entity_poly.type
_entity_poly.pdbx_seq_one_letter_code
_entity_poly.pdbx_strand_id
1 'polypeptide(L)'
;MPRKPSNPILISVLCSGLLFLGDAANSQSAIEVSQGAWGGSARTPLTLAAPAPEPSVLVSSGPVSRVSDGENIRTGQVAVDSGLLLSLSKVGTRFSVSLLGDRPMPLLVSSVERRSGGITIHGSIEGDPLGTFTITLEGGDISAGWWTGRGAFGLAPTGLKDAQGRPICQVRELDPRAVIRCAQAQNPALAPQARSVTTHSPPPRSGHPLHDSHGTSAPADVSPLATCLPGTSALPTPRGAPDPIRGGACDAVDDQSLLDVLFVYSSLAKTAAGGSTALQARIQNAVDSANGAYNNSGLNAGGPNRLQVRLAGCVEIAYDELAPQWLDHLVLVTDTDDGFIDNVHALRDEYHADTVCLVIDDVRFFGGAGWWALWDQGQAFTCINWRGAGSGSLLLAHELGHNFGCAHDYENDVSSPFFYSRGYSFTVEGASYGTIMSYAGDIHIQYFSNPRLTHGPTGQHLGVPLGDPRAAWNARTIAQTRWTLTNYRASGRIIDCNGNGVSDSTDIASGTSLDLNENCRPDECEERLYVDAAAPAEGDGTSWGSSIKQLANATVFTSLKHNNVSEIWIADGEYQPDYFGTTRTADRFAHFSLRSGISFHGGFQGRSHPAGGETSLTQRATGLFPSILSGEIGASGLTDNSYSVVAAVRIPGRTRLDGLTLELGYSEFSGAGLYLEDAHGAISDCTFRDNRSGSGGAALLAQASEAEFVRCRFQSNIALYGGGAISIYDASNAAIDQSTFIDNSGAWGGAVAAGGAGADIRSSVFTGNAATTYNGGALDFDNSTLTLASSILSGNTSSQDGGAVWTANGSDVNVANCTIFGNTAGAYTGGLVAYLDAVNIASTIFWGNTGTHAGVQDQQVVYVGATGGARYSRVQGWTGFLGGGGPANSGADPLLMNPAAGDFSLRPASACIDAGDTASLLMLPVPPLSLDVLGNVRRVNDPTTVDTGTGPAPVVDIGAVEFQPGPACRADVNHDGNVNSQDFFDFLSAFFSNQTMADFNADGVINSQDFFDFLAAFFAGC
;
A
#
# COMPACT_ATOMS: atom_id res chain seq x y z
N MET A 1 56.57 7.70 21.34
CA MET A 1 56.37 7.68 22.82
C MET A 1 54.96 8.21 23.13
N PRO A 2 54.37 7.92 24.31
CA PRO A 2 52.91 7.90 24.47
C PRO A 2 52.35 8.95 25.46
N ARG A 3 51.01 9.03 25.58
CA ARG A 3 50.30 8.91 26.89
C ARG A 3 48.75 8.81 26.79
N LYS A 4 48.20 7.81 27.50
CA LYS A 4 46.87 7.75 28.15
C LYS A 4 46.80 8.82 29.30
N PRO A 5 45.66 9.17 29.97
CA PRO A 5 44.65 8.20 30.45
C PRO A 5 43.18 8.63 30.80
N SER A 6 42.35 7.60 31.06
CA SER A 6 41.28 7.42 32.08
C SER A 6 40.34 8.53 32.61
N ASN A 7 39.06 8.17 32.76
CA ASN A 7 38.07 8.73 33.73
C ASN A 7 38.52 8.63 35.20
N PRO A 8 37.89 9.36 36.13
CA PRO A 8 36.94 8.71 37.06
C PRO A 8 35.64 9.51 37.36
N ILE A 9 34.83 9.03 38.31
CA ILE A 9 33.43 9.37 38.65
C ILE A 9 33.34 10.08 40.03
N LEU A 10 32.37 10.98 40.27
CA LEU A 10 31.54 11.03 41.51
C LEU A 10 30.33 12.01 41.45
N ILE A 11 29.52 12.07 42.53
CA ILE A 11 28.10 12.51 42.56
C ILE A 11 27.81 13.58 43.65
N SER A 12 26.95 14.57 43.33
CA SER A 12 26.23 15.45 44.30
C SER A 12 25.17 16.36 43.61
N VAL A 13 24.18 16.98 44.27
CA VAL A 13 22.95 16.47 44.96
C VAL A 13 22.25 17.64 45.70
N LEU A 14 20.99 17.99 45.34
CA LEU A 14 20.05 18.95 46.01
C LEU A 14 20.53 20.44 46.09
N CYS A 15 19.70 21.51 46.17
CA CYS A 15 18.36 21.71 46.72
C CYS A 15 17.79 23.14 46.41
N SER A 16 16.45 23.28 46.38
CA SER A 16 15.63 24.51 46.69
C SER A 16 15.77 25.81 45.85
N GLY A 17 14.70 26.61 45.68
CA GLY A 17 13.30 26.48 46.15
C GLY A 17 12.35 27.60 45.67
N LEU A 18 11.06 27.50 46.01
CA LEU A 18 9.97 28.43 45.64
C LEU A 18 9.91 29.69 46.53
N LEU A 19 9.20 30.75 46.07
CA LEU A 19 8.18 31.45 46.87
C LEU A 19 7.19 32.26 45.97
N PHE A 20 6.10 32.76 46.58
CA PHE A 20 4.81 33.11 45.93
C PHE A 20 4.24 34.46 46.45
N LEU A 21 3.07 34.88 45.92
CA LEU A 21 2.11 35.93 46.39
C LEU A 21 2.34 37.40 45.98
N GLY A 22 1.24 38.12 45.70
CA GLY A 22 1.17 39.59 45.59
C GLY A 22 -0.02 40.14 44.77
N ASP A 23 -1.15 40.44 45.42
CA ASP A 23 -2.41 40.88 44.79
C ASP A 23 -2.61 42.42 44.74
N ALA A 24 -3.63 42.82 43.95
CA ALA A 24 -4.56 43.96 44.15
C ALA A 24 -4.32 45.38 43.54
N ALA A 25 -5.33 45.78 42.74
CA ALA A 25 -6.15 47.01 42.80
C ALA A 25 -5.67 48.41 42.28
N ASN A 26 -6.43 48.90 41.29
CA ASN A 26 -7.02 50.25 41.13
C ASN A 26 -6.36 51.50 41.77
N SER A 27 -6.16 52.56 40.96
CA SER A 27 -7.09 53.74 40.96
C SER A 27 -6.68 54.86 39.97
N GLN A 28 -7.52 55.91 39.88
CA GLN A 28 -7.57 56.95 38.86
C GLN A 28 -6.58 58.12 39.05
N SER A 29 -6.29 58.83 37.96
CA SER A 29 -6.19 60.31 37.97
C SER A 29 -6.53 60.89 36.58
N ALA A 30 -7.30 61.98 36.52
CA ALA A 30 -7.81 62.58 35.28
C ALA A 30 -7.26 63.99 35.02
N ILE A 31 -7.43 64.49 33.78
CA ILE A 31 -7.23 65.91 33.42
C ILE A 31 -8.44 66.41 32.61
N GLU A 32 -8.94 67.58 33.02
CA GLU A 32 -10.07 68.35 32.47
C GLU A 32 -9.58 69.45 31.46
N VAL A 33 -10.36 70.26 30.71
CA VAL A 33 -11.75 70.28 30.16
C VAL A 33 -11.81 71.47 29.16
N SER A 34 -12.50 71.34 28.03
CA SER A 34 -13.24 72.44 27.34
C SER A 34 -14.06 71.89 26.17
N GLN A 35 -15.36 71.65 26.31
CA GLN A 35 -16.49 72.59 26.13
C GLN A 35 -16.69 73.12 24.69
N GLY A 36 -17.85 72.76 24.12
CA GLY A 36 -18.43 73.25 22.86
C GLY A 36 -19.65 72.36 22.52
N ALA A 37 -20.86 72.91 22.37
CA ALA A 37 -22.10 72.12 22.45
C ALA A 37 -23.24 72.61 21.54
N TRP A 38 -24.33 71.83 21.51
CA TRP A 38 -25.57 71.95 20.72
C TRP A 38 -25.42 71.59 19.22
N GLY A 39 -26.25 70.71 18.63
CA GLY A 39 -27.30 69.84 19.18
C GLY A 39 -28.22 69.28 18.07
N GLY A 40 -29.09 68.30 18.37
CA GLY A 40 -30.28 68.04 17.52
C GLY A 40 -30.50 66.65 16.88
N SER A 41 -30.65 65.59 17.70
CA SER A 41 -31.56 64.43 17.45
C SER A 41 -31.31 63.37 16.35
N ALA A 42 -31.84 62.17 16.64
CA ALA A 42 -32.37 61.15 15.70
C ALA A 42 -31.47 60.03 15.07
N ARG A 43 -31.12 59.05 15.92
CA ARG A 43 -31.05 57.58 15.65
C ARG A 43 -29.83 56.98 14.88
N THR A 44 -29.62 55.69 15.16
CA THR A 44 -28.67 54.70 14.60
C THR A 44 -27.16 55.03 14.64
N PRO A 45 -26.33 54.26 15.40
CA PRO A 45 -24.87 54.33 15.31
C PRO A 45 -24.32 53.53 14.13
N LEU A 46 -23.14 53.93 13.64
CA LEU A 46 -22.36 53.26 12.59
C LEU A 46 -21.27 52.37 13.20
N THR A 47 -20.73 51.45 12.39
CA THR A 47 -19.31 51.08 12.45
C THR A 47 -18.67 51.16 11.05
N LEU A 48 -17.90 52.24 10.86
CA LEU A 48 -16.76 52.48 9.94
C LEU A 48 -16.57 51.64 8.67
N ALA A 49 -16.49 52.32 7.51
CA ALA A 49 -15.80 51.85 6.30
C ALA A 49 -15.26 53.04 5.47
N ALA A 50 -14.05 52.89 4.91
CA ALA A 50 -13.35 53.75 3.92
C ALA A 50 -13.06 55.23 4.29
N PRO A 51 -11.97 55.81 3.75
CA PRO A 51 -12.13 56.69 2.59
C PRO A 51 -11.03 56.61 1.50
N ALA A 52 -11.37 57.05 0.29
CA ALA A 52 -10.44 57.47 -0.77
C ALA A 52 -10.45 59.01 -0.89
N PRO A 53 -9.58 59.63 -1.74
CA PRO A 53 -10.11 60.09 -3.04
C PRO A 53 -9.12 60.11 -4.23
N GLU A 54 -9.61 59.66 -5.40
CA GLU A 54 -9.78 60.44 -6.66
C GLU A 54 -8.74 61.51 -7.10
N PRO A 55 -8.38 61.60 -8.41
CA PRO A 55 -9.40 61.94 -9.43
C PRO A 55 -9.30 61.26 -10.84
N SER A 56 -10.39 60.56 -11.18
CA SER A 56 -11.20 60.64 -12.42
C SER A 56 -10.58 60.57 -13.83
N VAL A 57 -11.19 59.73 -14.69
CA VAL A 57 -12.00 60.15 -15.87
C VAL A 57 -12.83 58.97 -16.41
N LEU A 58 -13.96 59.25 -17.06
CA LEU A 58 -14.97 58.26 -17.48
C LEU A 58 -14.58 57.41 -18.70
N VAL A 59 -15.14 56.21 -18.80
CA VAL A 59 -15.56 55.58 -20.06
C VAL A 59 -16.99 55.05 -19.92
N SER A 60 -17.84 55.33 -20.90
CA SER A 60 -19.22 54.82 -21.01
C SER A 60 -19.39 53.88 -22.20
N SER A 61 -20.47 53.09 -22.19
CA SER A 61 -20.86 52.19 -23.29
C SER A 61 -20.98 52.89 -24.65
N GLY A 62 -20.37 52.34 -25.70
CA GLY A 62 -20.55 52.77 -27.10
C GLY A 62 -19.69 51.91 -28.05
N PRO A 63 -20.19 51.52 -29.24
CA PRO A 63 -19.52 50.51 -30.07
C PRO A 63 -18.50 51.11 -31.05
N VAL A 64 -17.38 50.40 -31.24
CA VAL A 64 -16.55 50.46 -32.45
C VAL A 64 -16.39 49.04 -32.99
N SER A 65 -16.80 48.83 -34.23
CA SER A 65 -16.71 47.54 -34.92
C SER A 65 -15.53 47.50 -35.90
N ARG A 66 -15.17 46.29 -36.32
CA ARG A 66 -14.03 45.93 -37.22
C ARG A 66 -12.63 46.02 -36.59
N VAL A 67 -12.20 44.90 -36.01
CA VAL A 67 -11.31 44.02 -36.80
C VAL A 67 -12.23 43.01 -37.48
N SER A 68 -12.02 42.71 -38.76
CA SER A 68 -12.89 41.84 -39.55
C SER A 68 -12.14 40.67 -40.18
N ASP A 69 -12.89 39.60 -40.42
CA ASP A 69 -12.56 38.44 -41.25
C ASP A 69 -11.45 37.52 -40.68
N GLY A 70 -11.73 36.21 -40.54
CA GLY A 70 -10.76 35.26 -39.94
C GLY A 70 -11.28 33.94 -39.36
N GLU A 71 -12.60 33.71 -39.34
CA GLU A 71 -13.25 32.41 -39.08
C GLU A 71 -13.00 31.68 -37.73
N ASN A 72 -13.77 30.61 -37.51
CA ASN A 72 -13.51 29.63 -36.45
C ASN A 72 -12.47 28.61 -36.94
N ILE A 73 -11.21 28.78 -36.57
CA ILE A 73 -10.20 27.71 -36.54
C ILE A 73 -10.30 27.11 -35.12
N ARG A 74 -11.05 26.04 -34.82
CA ARG A 74 -11.15 24.72 -35.49
C ARG A 74 -9.78 24.13 -35.81
N THR A 75 -9.21 23.45 -34.81
CA THR A 75 -8.31 22.28 -34.99
C THR A 75 -7.30 22.40 -36.13
N GLY A 76 -6.31 23.29 -35.97
CA GLY A 76 -5.16 23.34 -36.85
C GLY A 76 -4.12 22.27 -36.48
N GLN A 77 -4.05 21.20 -37.25
CA GLN A 77 -2.95 20.22 -37.15
C GLN A 77 -1.66 20.84 -37.72
N VAL A 78 -0.55 20.72 -36.99
CA VAL A 78 0.80 21.03 -37.51
C VAL A 78 1.45 19.73 -37.92
N ALA A 79 1.38 19.40 -39.21
CA ALA A 79 2.11 18.27 -39.76
C ALA A 79 3.61 18.59 -39.84
N VAL A 80 4.43 17.64 -39.39
CA VAL A 80 5.88 17.61 -39.57
C VAL A 80 6.22 16.23 -40.13
N ASP A 81 7.03 16.16 -41.20
CA ASP A 81 7.41 14.92 -41.89
C ASP A 81 8.40 14.07 -41.05
N SER A 82 7.97 13.69 -39.85
CA SER A 82 8.65 12.79 -38.91
C SER A 82 7.68 12.10 -37.93
N GLY A 83 6.35 12.28 -38.08
CA GLY A 83 5.35 11.39 -37.45
C GLY A 83 4.80 11.77 -36.08
N LEU A 84 5.10 12.95 -35.53
CA LEU A 84 4.56 13.40 -34.23
C LEU A 84 3.65 14.63 -34.37
N LEU A 85 2.39 14.52 -33.96
CA LEU A 85 1.37 15.57 -34.06
C LEU A 85 0.91 16.04 -32.67
N LEU A 86 0.68 17.34 -32.51
CA LEU A 86 0.15 17.95 -31.28
C LEU A 86 -1.21 18.64 -31.51
N SER A 87 -2.09 18.58 -30.52
CA SER A 87 -3.39 19.28 -30.47
C SER A 87 -3.55 20.09 -29.18
N LEU A 88 -4.41 21.11 -29.20
CA LEU A 88 -4.77 21.94 -28.05
C LEU A 88 -6.27 22.29 -28.10
N SER A 89 -6.99 22.15 -26.99
CA SER A 89 -8.40 22.54 -26.88
C SER A 89 -8.72 23.25 -25.57
N LYS A 90 -9.83 24.01 -25.55
CA LYS A 90 -10.29 24.77 -24.38
C LYS A 90 -11.78 24.50 -24.13
N VAL A 91 -12.11 24.12 -22.90
CA VAL A 91 -13.49 23.95 -22.43
C VAL A 91 -13.68 24.77 -21.16
N GLY A 92 -14.47 25.84 -21.25
CA GLY A 92 -14.65 26.80 -20.15
C GLY A 92 -13.33 27.46 -19.73
N THR A 93 -12.92 27.20 -18.49
CA THR A 93 -11.66 27.68 -17.90
C THR A 93 -10.48 26.71 -18.07
N ARG A 94 -10.72 25.47 -18.52
CA ARG A 94 -9.69 24.42 -18.63
C ARG A 94 -9.09 24.33 -20.04
N PHE A 95 -7.83 23.91 -20.12
CA PHE A 95 -7.11 23.58 -21.34
C PHE A 95 -6.84 22.07 -21.41
N SER A 96 -6.65 21.53 -22.61
CA SER A 96 -6.12 20.18 -22.86
C SER A 96 -5.10 20.22 -23.99
N VAL A 97 -4.06 19.40 -23.91
CA VAL A 97 -3.10 19.11 -24.99
C VAL A 97 -3.52 17.80 -25.67
N SER A 98 -2.89 17.34 -26.75
CA SER A 98 -2.87 15.90 -27.11
C SER A 98 -1.69 15.55 -28.01
N LEU A 99 -1.18 14.31 -27.91
CA LEU A 99 -0.27 13.71 -28.91
C LEU A 99 -1.03 12.81 -29.89
N LEU A 100 -0.53 12.69 -31.12
CA LEU A 100 -0.98 11.76 -32.14
C LEU A 100 0.23 11.06 -32.78
N GLY A 101 0.20 9.73 -32.69
CA GLY A 101 1.22 8.74 -33.08
C GLY A 101 0.88 7.42 -32.38
N ASP A 102 1.28 6.27 -32.92
CA ASP A 102 0.59 4.99 -32.67
C ASP A 102 0.78 4.38 -31.25
N ARG A 103 1.66 4.94 -30.42
CA ARG A 103 1.69 4.70 -28.96
C ARG A 103 1.49 5.99 -28.16
N PRO A 104 0.25 6.38 -27.83
CA PRO A 104 0.00 7.44 -26.86
C PRO A 104 0.27 6.92 -25.44
N MET A 105 1.38 7.37 -24.84
CA MET A 105 1.53 7.37 -23.38
C MET A 105 0.35 8.14 -22.72
N PRO A 106 0.12 8.08 -21.38
CA PRO A 106 -0.89 8.87 -20.63
C PRO A 106 -0.26 9.99 -19.73
N LEU A 107 -1.03 11.02 -19.28
CA LEU A 107 -0.53 12.20 -18.52
C LEU A 107 -1.45 12.64 -17.38
N LEU A 108 -0.82 13.09 -16.29
CA LEU A 108 -1.42 13.84 -15.17
C LEU A 108 -0.92 15.29 -15.17
N VAL A 109 -1.71 16.24 -14.63
CA VAL A 109 -1.32 17.67 -14.48
C VAL A 109 -1.31 18.01 -13.00
N SER A 110 -0.18 18.46 -12.46
CA SER A 110 0.02 18.70 -11.02
C SER A 110 -0.17 20.16 -10.61
N SER A 111 0.20 21.13 -11.45
CA SER A 111 -0.03 22.56 -11.15
C SER A 111 -0.04 23.46 -12.38
N VAL A 112 -0.61 24.66 -12.21
CA VAL A 112 -0.63 25.73 -13.23
C VAL A 112 -0.36 27.07 -12.56
N GLU A 113 0.69 27.75 -13.00
CA GLU A 113 1.09 29.08 -12.53
C GLU A 113 0.79 30.18 -13.56
N ARG A 114 0.59 31.41 -13.06
CA ARG A 114 0.35 32.59 -13.89
C ARG A 114 1.17 33.77 -13.37
N ARG A 115 2.09 34.28 -14.21
CA ARG A 115 3.06 35.33 -13.85
C ARG A 115 2.88 36.56 -14.76
N SER A 116 3.53 37.68 -14.43
CA SER A 116 3.44 38.93 -15.19
C SER A 116 4.23 38.89 -16.51
N GLY A 117 3.79 38.03 -17.43
CA GLY A 117 4.43 37.72 -18.71
C GLY A 117 3.83 36.51 -19.42
N GLY A 118 3.27 35.56 -18.66
CA GLY A 118 2.80 34.29 -19.22
C GLY A 118 2.12 33.31 -18.26
N ILE A 119 2.07 32.06 -18.71
CA ILE A 119 1.46 30.90 -18.01
C ILE A 119 2.48 29.75 -18.02
N THR A 120 2.58 29.01 -16.91
CA THR A 120 3.40 27.79 -16.79
C THR A 120 2.55 26.63 -16.27
N ILE A 121 2.84 25.40 -16.71
CA ILE A 121 2.09 24.17 -16.40
C ILE A 121 3.08 23.06 -16.03
N HIS A 122 2.75 22.26 -15.01
CA HIS A 122 3.52 21.10 -14.54
C HIS A 122 2.61 19.86 -14.41
N GLY A 123 3.17 18.65 -14.41
CA GLY A 123 2.42 17.38 -14.30
C GLY A 123 3.32 16.17 -14.49
N SER A 124 2.82 14.95 -14.76
CA SER A 124 3.64 13.72 -14.87
C SER A 124 3.07 12.57 -15.75
N ILE A 125 3.93 11.79 -16.42
CA ILE A 125 3.52 10.56 -17.15
C ILE A 125 2.85 9.55 -16.20
N GLU A 126 1.83 8.90 -16.72
CA GLU A 126 1.17 7.76 -16.07
C GLU A 126 1.86 6.45 -16.50
N GLY A 127 2.36 5.67 -15.54
CA GLY A 127 3.08 4.41 -15.78
C GLY A 127 4.61 4.48 -15.76
N ASP A 128 5.20 5.68 -15.71
CA ASP A 128 6.61 5.88 -15.31
C ASP A 128 6.62 6.68 -13.99
N PRO A 129 6.88 6.06 -12.83
CA PRO A 129 6.81 6.73 -11.53
C PRO A 129 7.85 7.86 -11.41
N LEU A 130 8.96 7.73 -12.15
CA LEU A 130 9.88 8.83 -12.39
C LEU A 130 9.24 9.72 -13.49
N GLY A 131 8.20 10.52 -13.13
CA GLY A 131 7.19 11.00 -14.08
C GLY A 131 7.02 12.51 -14.45
N THR A 132 7.49 13.54 -13.71
CA THR A 132 7.24 15.03 -13.94
C THR A 132 7.67 15.86 -15.22
N PHE A 133 6.81 16.65 -15.88
CA PHE A 133 7.17 17.63 -16.95
C PHE A 133 6.91 19.12 -16.60
N THR A 134 7.34 20.05 -17.47
CA THR A 134 7.01 21.49 -17.42
C THR A 134 6.82 22.13 -18.82
N ILE A 135 5.88 23.08 -18.96
CA ILE A 135 5.62 23.89 -20.17
C ILE A 135 5.44 25.37 -19.77
N THR A 136 6.08 26.31 -20.49
CA THR A 136 5.96 27.76 -20.27
C THR A 136 5.63 28.51 -21.57
N LEU A 137 4.70 29.47 -21.46
CA LEU A 137 4.15 30.29 -22.55
C LEU A 137 4.34 31.77 -22.24
N GLU A 138 5.30 32.45 -22.89
CA GLU A 138 5.57 33.89 -22.74
C GLU A 138 5.73 34.57 -24.10
N GLY A 139 5.22 35.80 -24.25
CA GLY A 139 5.42 36.64 -25.44
C GLY A 139 4.79 36.16 -26.77
N GLY A 140 4.41 34.89 -26.87
CA GLY A 140 4.03 34.19 -28.11
C GLY A 140 4.97 33.02 -28.46
N ASP A 141 6.10 32.89 -27.75
CA ASP A 141 6.99 31.74 -27.84
C ASP A 141 6.53 30.60 -26.90
N ILE A 142 6.90 29.37 -27.24
CA ILE A 142 6.56 28.15 -26.48
C ILE A 142 7.86 27.46 -26.07
N SER A 143 7.96 27.11 -24.79
CA SER A 143 9.06 26.33 -24.23
C SER A 143 8.53 25.16 -23.40
N ALA A 144 9.20 24.01 -23.44
CA ALA A 144 8.81 22.80 -22.71
C ALA A 144 10.05 21.94 -22.41
N GLY A 145 10.05 21.27 -21.25
CA GLY A 145 11.12 20.37 -20.78
C GLY A 145 10.57 19.27 -19.86
N TRP A 146 10.97 18.02 -20.13
CA TRP A 146 10.48 16.77 -19.54
C TRP A 146 11.72 16.00 -18.93
N TRP A 147 11.59 14.98 -18.06
CA TRP A 147 12.71 14.53 -17.16
C TRP A 147 12.72 13.06 -16.54
N THR A 148 12.32 11.95 -17.20
CA THR A 148 12.28 10.58 -16.56
C THR A 148 13.64 10.04 -16.08
N GLY A 149 13.66 8.78 -15.62
CA GLY A 149 14.91 8.05 -15.46
C GLY A 149 15.68 7.76 -16.76
N ARG A 150 15.58 8.59 -17.82
CA ARG A 150 16.15 8.31 -19.16
C ARG A 150 16.87 9.49 -19.92
N GLY A 151 16.93 10.77 -19.46
CA GLY A 151 17.90 11.85 -19.86
C GLY A 151 17.54 13.31 -20.38
N ALA A 152 16.92 14.22 -19.59
CA ALA A 152 16.67 15.72 -19.55
C ALA A 152 16.09 16.66 -20.72
N PHE A 153 14.81 16.60 -21.18
CA PHE A 153 14.25 17.10 -22.50
C PHE A 153 14.35 18.58 -22.97
N GLY A 154 14.15 18.83 -24.30
CA GLY A 154 13.77 20.16 -24.83
C GLY A 154 13.55 20.32 -26.36
N LEU A 155 12.83 21.39 -26.75
CA LEU A 155 12.67 21.89 -28.14
C LEU A 155 13.61 23.09 -28.41
N ALA A 156 14.13 23.21 -29.64
CA ALA A 156 14.95 24.36 -30.05
C ALA A 156 14.49 24.98 -31.39
N PRO A 157 14.46 26.32 -31.53
CA PRO A 157 14.14 26.98 -32.79
C PRO A 157 15.29 26.82 -33.79
N THR A 158 15.02 26.23 -34.95
CA THR A 158 16.01 26.14 -36.05
C THR A 158 15.94 27.36 -36.95
N GLY A 159 17.01 27.64 -37.68
CA GLY A 159 17.08 28.77 -38.61
C GLY A 159 16.20 28.65 -39.87
N LEU A 160 15.44 27.56 -40.01
CA LEU A 160 14.48 27.35 -41.09
C LEU A 160 13.15 28.05 -40.76
N LYS A 161 12.46 28.49 -41.81
CA LYS A 161 11.17 29.17 -41.74
C LYS A 161 10.18 28.56 -42.72
N ASP A 162 8.91 28.53 -42.34
CA ASP A 162 7.84 28.07 -43.21
C ASP A 162 7.51 29.06 -44.35
N ALA A 163 6.57 28.69 -45.22
CA ALA A 163 6.12 29.52 -46.34
C ALA A 163 5.43 30.84 -45.92
N GLN A 164 5.22 31.05 -44.61
CA GLN A 164 4.67 32.26 -44.00
C GLN A 164 5.71 33.00 -43.14
N GLY A 165 6.98 32.58 -43.16
CA GLY A 165 8.10 33.24 -42.49
C GLY A 165 8.25 32.94 -40.99
N ARG A 166 7.49 31.99 -40.44
CA ARG A 166 7.53 31.60 -39.02
C ARG A 166 8.67 30.60 -38.77
N PRO A 167 9.43 30.71 -37.66
CA PRO A 167 10.54 29.80 -37.36
C PRO A 167 10.04 28.36 -37.13
N ILE A 168 10.83 27.38 -37.56
CA ILE A 168 10.54 25.95 -37.42
C ILE A 168 11.36 25.38 -36.26
N CYS A 169 10.72 24.73 -35.29
CA CYS A 169 11.41 24.04 -34.20
C CYS A 169 11.80 22.61 -34.59
N GLN A 170 12.88 22.11 -34.02
CA GLN A 170 13.19 20.67 -33.99
C GLN A 170 13.08 20.13 -32.58
N VAL A 171 12.60 18.88 -32.47
CA VAL A 171 12.81 18.04 -31.29
C VAL A 171 14.29 17.69 -31.23
N ARG A 172 14.90 17.82 -30.05
CA ARG A 172 16.20 17.23 -29.75
C ARG A 172 15.98 16.14 -28.71
N GLU A 173 16.50 14.94 -28.95
CA GLU A 173 16.45 13.90 -27.92
C GLU A 173 17.15 14.40 -26.67
N LEU A 174 16.39 14.27 -25.61
CA LEU A 174 16.64 14.37 -24.20
C LEU A 174 15.33 13.76 -23.53
N ASP A 175 15.14 13.73 -22.20
CA ASP A 175 14.16 12.88 -21.44
C ASP A 175 12.66 12.78 -21.92
N PRO A 176 11.93 11.70 -21.59
CA PRO A 176 10.46 11.66 -21.62
C PRO A 176 9.82 12.42 -20.43
N ARG A 177 8.46 12.42 -20.29
CA ARG A 177 7.59 12.85 -19.14
C ARG A 177 6.24 13.55 -19.52
N ALA A 178 5.77 13.65 -20.79
CA ALA A 178 4.43 14.25 -21.10
C ALA A 178 3.66 13.82 -22.41
N VAL A 179 2.36 14.22 -22.54
CA VAL A 179 1.24 13.56 -23.29
C VAL A 179 -0.08 14.45 -23.42
N ILE A 180 -1.19 14.02 -24.09
CA ILE A 180 -2.67 13.95 -23.68
C ILE A 180 -3.53 13.37 -24.88
N ARG A 181 -4.88 13.19 -24.79
CA ARG A 181 -5.85 12.81 -25.89
C ARG A 181 -7.19 13.62 -25.84
N CYS A 182 -8.03 13.62 -26.91
CA CYS A 182 -9.49 13.98 -26.80
C CYS A 182 -10.46 13.67 -27.99
N ALA A 183 -11.60 12.98 -27.70
CA ALA A 183 -13.00 13.09 -28.24
C ALA A 183 -13.47 12.63 -29.68
N GLN A 184 -14.81 12.47 -29.84
CA GLN A 184 -15.57 11.69 -30.85
C GLN A 184 -16.51 12.47 -31.83
N ALA A 185 -17.06 11.77 -32.84
CA ALA A 185 -18.36 12.06 -33.52
C ALA A 185 -19.07 10.75 -34.01
N GLN A 186 -20.27 10.84 -34.60
CA GLN A 186 -21.21 9.70 -34.84
C GLN A 186 -21.71 9.63 -36.32
N ASN A 187 -22.57 8.71 -36.84
CA ASN A 187 -23.56 7.73 -36.31
C ASN A 187 -23.80 6.57 -37.38
N PRO A 188 -24.75 5.60 -37.27
CA PRO A 188 -24.59 4.23 -37.84
C PRO A 188 -25.63 3.79 -38.92
N ALA A 189 -25.38 2.64 -39.59
CA ALA A 189 -26.40 1.87 -40.36
C ALA A 189 -26.02 0.38 -40.63
N LEU A 190 -27.06 -0.45 -40.87
CA LEU A 190 -27.09 -1.80 -41.48
C LEU A 190 -26.54 -3.03 -40.72
N ALA A 191 -27.40 -4.06 -40.66
CA ALA A 191 -27.09 -5.49 -40.49
C ALA A 191 -27.97 -6.30 -41.47
N PRO A 192 -27.63 -7.55 -41.82
CA PRO A 192 -28.64 -8.61 -41.62
C PRO A 192 -28.11 -10.02 -41.24
N GLN A 193 -28.81 -10.59 -40.25
CA GLN A 193 -29.11 -12.00 -39.95
C GLN A 193 -28.45 -13.18 -40.71
N ALA A 194 -28.02 -14.18 -39.94
CA ALA A 194 -28.15 -15.62 -40.25
C ALA A 194 -28.42 -16.44 -38.95
N ARG A 195 -28.87 -17.70 -39.07
CA ARG A 195 -29.35 -18.60 -37.98
C ARG A 195 -28.68 -19.99 -38.12
N SER A 196 -28.00 -20.58 -37.12
CA SER A 196 -28.47 -21.33 -35.91
C SER A 196 -28.65 -22.86 -36.12
N VAL A 197 -28.63 -23.66 -35.04
CA VAL A 197 -28.80 -25.16 -34.93
C VAL A 197 -27.47 -25.95 -35.14
N THR A 198 -26.79 -26.64 -34.20
CA THR A 198 -27.07 -27.60 -33.07
C THR A 198 -27.43 -29.03 -33.52
N THR A 199 -26.84 -30.17 -33.10
CA THR A 199 -26.67 -30.73 -31.74
C THR A 199 -25.83 -32.05 -31.70
N HIS A 200 -25.44 -32.50 -30.49
CA HIS A 200 -25.31 -33.91 -29.99
C HIS A 200 -24.05 -34.82 -30.16
N SER A 201 -23.91 -35.67 -29.13
CA SER A 201 -23.08 -36.89 -28.89
C SER A 201 -23.95 -37.85 -28.00
N PRO A 202 -23.53 -39.00 -27.39
CA PRO A 202 -22.21 -39.68 -27.34
C PRO A 202 -22.21 -41.23 -27.68
N PRO A 203 -21.92 -42.25 -26.81
CA PRO A 203 -20.86 -43.27 -27.06
C PRO A 203 -21.33 -44.77 -26.84
N PRO A 204 -20.55 -45.74 -26.28
CA PRO A 204 -19.19 -46.32 -26.52
C PRO A 204 -19.21 -47.87 -26.79
N ARG A 205 -18.04 -48.57 -26.94
CA ARG A 205 -17.89 -50.04 -26.64
C ARG A 205 -16.45 -50.65 -26.53
N SER A 206 -16.07 -51.06 -25.30
CA SER A 206 -15.35 -52.29 -24.86
C SER A 206 -14.22 -53.01 -25.65
N GLY A 207 -13.10 -53.35 -24.97
CA GLY A 207 -12.20 -54.50 -25.32
C GLY A 207 -10.88 -54.64 -24.50
N HIS A 208 -10.59 -55.83 -23.94
CA HIS A 208 -9.40 -56.26 -23.14
C HIS A 208 -9.06 -57.75 -23.48
N PRO A 209 -7.99 -58.41 -22.97
CA PRO A 209 -6.60 -58.02 -22.61
C PRO A 209 -5.54 -59.05 -23.19
N LEU A 210 -4.26 -59.05 -22.76
CA LEU A 210 -3.40 -60.27 -22.60
C LEU A 210 -2.05 -60.02 -21.86
N HIS A 211 -1.18 -61.05 -21.72
CA HIS A 211 -0.20 -61.29 -20.63
C HIS A 211 1.32 -61.20 -20.94
N ASP A 212 2.10 -60.97 -19.87
CA ASP A 212 3.49 -61.43 -19.50
C ASP A 212 4.71 -61.39 -20.44
N SER A 213 5.85 -60.88 -19.94
CA SER A 213 6.92 -61.72 -19.33
C SER A 213 8.18 -60.91 -18.89
N HIS A 214 9.09 -61.56 -18.13
CA HIS A 214 10.24 -60.92 -17.43
C HIS A 214 11.50 -60.68 -18.29
N GLY A 215 12.29 -59.65 -17.93
CA GLY A 215 13.70 -59.48 -18.30
C GLY A 215 14.40 -58.41 -17.42
N THR A 216 15.67 -58.60 -17.04
CA THR A 216 16.37 -57.76 -16.04
C THR A 216 17.65 -57.12 -16.55
N SER A 217 17.74 -55.78 -16.55
CA SER A 217 19.01 -55.03 -16.52
C SER A 217 18.82 -53.53 -16.27
N ALA A 218 19.59 -52.97 -15.32
CA ALA A 218 20.00 -51.57 -15.09
C ALA A 218 19.10 -50.38 -15.53
N PRO A 219 18.91 -49.35 -14.66
CA PRO A 219 18.24 -48.10 -15.04
C PRO A 219 19.13 -47.24 -15.95
N ALA A 220 19.00 -47.44 -17.27
CA ALA A 220 19.37 -46.47 -18.28
C ALA A 220 18.09 -45.79 -18.77
N ASP A 221 17.71 -44.68 -18.13
CA ASP A 221 16.52 -43.93 -18.52
C ASP A 221 16.86 -42.43 -18.68
N VAL A 222 17.41 -42.12 -19.84
CA VAL A 222 17.44 -40.78 -20.41
C VAL A 222 16.80 -40.91 -21.78
N SER A 223 15.51 -40.62 -21.86
CA SER A 223 14.75 -40.63 -23.12
C SER A 223 15.48 -39.81 -24.20
N PRO A 224 15.64 -40.32 -25.42
CA PRO A 224 16.36 -39.62 -26.47
C PRO A 224 15.67 -38.30 -26.82
N LEU A 225 16.45 -37.22 -26.90
CA LEU A 225 15.98 -35.89 -27.28
C LEU A 225 15.32 -35.93 -28.66
N ALA A 226 14.19 -35.23 -28.80
CA ALA A 226 13.50 -35.10 -30.08
C ALA A 226 14.38 -34.32 -31.08
N THR A 227 14.64 -34.90 -32.24
CA THR A 227 15.50 -34.29 -33.27
C THR A 227 14.66 -33.72 -34.41
N CYS A 228 14.90 -32.46 -34.81
CA CYS A 228 14.37 -31.90 -36.06
C CYS A 228 15.04 -32.45 -37.34
N LEU A 229 15.19 -33.77 -37.43
CA LEU A 229 15.56 -34.46 -38.66
C LEU A 229 14.28 -34.91 -39.37
N PRO A 230 14.11 -34.63 -40.67
CA PRO A 230 12.90 -35.01 -41.41
C PRO A 230 12.83 -36.53 -41.58
N GLY A 231 12.17 -37.22 -40.64
CA GLY A 231 11.93 -38.66 -40.73
C GLY A 231 11.38 -39.37 -39.49
N THR A 232 11.57 -38.86 -38.26
CA THR A 232 11.21 -39.61 -37.03
C THR A 232 10.71 -38.75 -35.87
N SER A 233 9.84 -39.36 -35.05
CA SER A 233 9.09 -38.78 -33.92
C SER A 233 8.07 -37.70 -34.28
N ALA A 234 6.95 -37.69 -33.56
CA ALA A 234 5.96 -36.62 -33.63
C ALA A 234 6.47 -35.39 -32.87
N LEU A 235 5.78 -34.25 -33.03
CA LEU A 235 5.89 -33.14 -32.09
C LEU A 235 5.66 -33.64 -30.64
N PRO A 236 6.24 -32.98 -29.61
CA PRO A 236 5.95 -33.31 -28.22
C PRO A 236 4.45 -33.36 -27.98
N THR A 237 3.99 -34.26 -27.09
CA THR A 237 2.60 -34.22 -26.63
C THR A 237 2.35 -32.82 -26.05
N PRO A 238 1.35 -32.07 -26.56
CA PRO A 238 1.14 -30.70 -26.11
C PRO A 238 0.97 -30.63 -24.59
N ARG A 239 1.59 -29.61 -23.98
CA ARG A 239 1.03 -29.04 -22.75
C ARG A 239 -0.35 -28.45 -23.07
N GLY A 240 -1.17 -28.21 -22.05
CA GLY A 240 -2.62 -28.10 -22.14
C GLY A 240 -3.16 -26.93 -22.98
N ALA A 241 -4.41 -26.54 -22.68
CA ALA A 241 -4.96 -25.34 -23.29
C ALA A 241 -4.06 -24.11 -23.00
N PRO A 242 -4.12 -23.05 -23.82
CA PRO A 242 -3.77 -21.72 -23.31
C PRO A 242 -4.51 -21.46 -22.00
N ASP A 243 -3.83 -20.93 -20.99
CA ASP A 243 -4.50 -20.20 -19.92
C ASP A 243 -5.22 -19.01 -20.56
N PRO A 244 -6.57 -18.96 -20.58
CA PRO A 244 -7.27 -17.95 -21.37
C PRO A 244 -7.39 -16.60 -20.65
N ILE A 245 -7.30 -16.54 -19.32
CA ILE A 245 -7.56 -15.32 -18.54
C ILE A 245 -6.75 -15.28 -17.23
N ARG A 246 -5.94 -14.22 -17.08
CA ARG A 246 -5.34 -13.77 -15.81
C ARG A 246 -6.41 -13.78 -14.68
N GLY A 247 -6.19 -14.57 -13.61
CA GLY A 247 -7.10 -14.61 -12.44
C GLY A 247 -8.41 -15.37 -12.67
N GLY A 248 -8.46 -16.33 -13.61
CA GLY A 248 -9.70 -16.98 -14.07
C GLY A 248 -9.83 -18.47 -13.76
N ALA A 249 -9.71 -18.85 -12.47
CA ALA A 249 -9.66 -20.23 -11.96
C ALA A 249 -8.36 -21.01 -12.27
N CYS A 250 -7.87 -21.76 -11.28
CA CYS A 250 -6.49 -22.24 -11.17
C CYS A 250 -6.16 -23.50 -12.02
N ASP A 251 -6.68 -23.60 -13.26
CA ASP A 251 -6.67 -24.87 -14.01
C ASP A 251 -5.28 -25.30 -14.54
N ALA A 252 -4.74 -26.36 -13.91
CA ALA A 252 -3.63 -27.21 -14.39
C ALA A 252 -2.23 -26.54 -14.52
N VAL A 253 -1.75 -25.99 -13.40
CA VAL A 253 -0.45 -25.31 -13.18
C VAL A 253 0.79 -26.08 -13.70
N ASP A 254 1.86 -25.35 -14.06
CA ASP A 254 3.16 -25.90 -14.47
C ASP A 254 4.14 -26.21 -13.31
N ASP A 255 4.99 -27.24 -13.45
CA ASP A 255 5.91 -27.69 -12.39
C ASP A 255 7.30 -27.00 -12.40
N GLN A 256 7.46 -25.94 -13.19
CA GLN A 256 8.70 -25.18 -13.38
C GLN A 256 9.83 -25.97 -14.06
N SER A 257 9.57 -27.19 -14.53
CA SER A 257 10.63 -28.06 -15.05
C SER A 257 10.89 -27.92 -16.55
N LEU A 258 9.92 -27.38 -17.31
CA LEU A 258 9.99 -27.31 -18.77
C LEU A 258 9.70 -25.90 -19.30
N LEU A 259 10.57 -25.41 -20.17
CA LEU A 259 10.33 -24.23 -21.01
C LEU A 259 10.20 -24.67 -22.47
N ASP A 260 9.00 -24.56 -23.04
CA ASP A 260 8.73 -24.87 -24.45
C ASP A 260 9.01 -23.65 -25.32
N VAL A 261 10.02 -23.74 -26.19
CA VAL A 261 10.42 -22.66 -27.10
C VAL A 261 9.94 -22.99 -28.51
N LEU A 262 9.10 -22.12 -29.08
CA LEU A 262 8.83 -22.09 -30.52
C LEU A 262 9.93 -21.29 -31.20
N PHE A 263 10.58 -21.85 -32.22
CA PHE A 263 11.48 -21.08 -33.07
C PHE A 263 10.77 -20.68 -34.36
N VAL A 264 10.75 -19.37 -34.64
CA VAL A 264 10.30 -18.83 -35.92
C VAL A 264 11.51 -18.26 -36.67
N TYR A 265 11.59 -18.48 -37.98
CA TYR A 265 12.77 -18.09 -38.75
C TYR A 265 12.40 -17.55 -40.14
N SER A 266 13.21 -16.61 -40.63
CA SER A 266 13.00 -16.02 -41.96
C SER A 266 13.47 -16.94 -43.08
N SER A 267 13.06 -16.59 -44.30
CA SER A 267 13.60 -17.17 -45.53
C SER A 267 15.10 -16.88 -45.74
N LEU A 268 15.63 -15.78 -45.18
CA LEU A 268 17.04 -15.41 -45.28
C LEU A 268 17.90 -16.29 -44.37
N ALA A 269 17.54 -16.43 -43.09
CA ALA A 269 18.20 -17.35 -42.14
C ALA A 269 18.21 -18.80 -42.64
N LYS A 270 17.08 -19.28 -43.18
CA LYS A 270 16.99 -20.60 -43.84
C LYS A 270 17.97 -20.73 -45.00
N THR A 271 18.09 -19.70 -45.85
CA THR A 271 18.94 -19.72 -47.04
C THR A 271 20.42 -19.67 -46.67
N ALA A 272 20.80 -18.79 -45.74
CA ALA A 272 22.17 -18.63 -45.26
C ALA A 272 22.67 -19.88 -44.51
N ALA A 273 21.80 -20.58 -43.79
CA ALA A 273 22.10 -21.86 -43.17
C ALA A 273 22.27 -23.05 -44.15
N GLY A 274 21.89 -22.88 -45.43
CA GLY A 274 21.93 -23.94 -46.44
C GLY A 274 20.67 -24.82 -46.51
N GLY A 275 19.55 -24.37 -45.95
CA GLY A 275 18.26 -25.05 -45.97
C GLY A 275 17.69 -25.33 -44.57
N SER A 276 16.40 -25.66 -44.51
CA SER A 276 15.65 -25.86 -43.25
C SER A 276 16.30 -26.92 -42.35
N THR A 277 16.68 -28.08 -42.88
CA THR A 277 17.34 -29.15 -42.10
C THR A 277 18.63 -28.68 -41.42
N ALA A 278 19.41 -27.82 -42.09
CA ALA A 278 20.67 -27.29 -41.55
C ALA A 278 20.45 -26.20 -40.50
N LEU A 279 19.43 -25.36 -40.67
CA LEU A 279 19.00 -24.38 -39.67
C LEU A 279 18.41 -25.05 -38.43
N GLN A 280 17.52 -26.03 -38.62
CA GLN A 280 16.86 -26.76 -37.54
C GLN A 280 17.86 -27.60 -36.72
N ALA A 281 18.87 -28.20 -37.38
CA ALA A 281 19.98 -28.85 -36.67
C ALA A 281 20.77 -27.84 -35.80
N ARG A 282 20.96 -26.59 -36.26
CA ARG A 282 21.59 -25.53 -35.46
C ARG A 282 20.73 -25.07 -34.28
N ILE A 283 19.42 -24.92 -34.49
CA ILE A 283 18.45 -24.63 -33.42
C ILE A 283 18.52 -25.69 -32.32
N GLN A 284 18.55 -26.98 -32.67
CA GLN A 284 18.70 -28.05 -31.67
C GLN A 284 20.04 -27.94 -30.91
N ASN A 285 21.16 -27.69 -31.59
CA ASN A 285 22.46 -27.46 -30.93
C ASN A 285 22.43 -26.26 -29.96
N ALA A 286 21.64 -25.21 -30.25
CA ALA A 286 21.46 -24.08 -29.35
C ALA A 286 20.61 -24.46 -28.11
N VAL A 287 19.53 -25.22 -28.29
CA VAL A 287 18.71 -25.77 -27.20
C VAL A 287 19.54 -26.70 -26.30
N ASP A 288 20.34 -27.58 -26.88
CA ASP A 288 21.24 -28.47 -26.15
C ASP A 288 22.33 -27.68 -25.39
N SER A 289 22.85 -26.60 -25.99
CA SER A 289 23.80 -25.68 -25.34
C SER A 289 23.18 -24.93 -24.15
N ALA A 290 21.93 -24.46 -24.28
CA ALA A 290 21.20 -23.83 -23.19
C ALA A 290 20.91 -24.83 -22.05
N ASN A 291 20.50 -26.06 -22.36
CA ASN A 291 20.36 -27.12 -21.37
C ASN A 291 21.69 -27.45 -20.67
N GLY A 292 22.81 -27.45 -21.39
CA GLY A 292 24.15 -27.54 -20.80
C GLY A 292 24.42 -26.40 -19.79
N ALA A 293 24.06 -25.17 -20.14
CA ALA A 293 24.21 -24.01 -19.25
C ALA A 293 23.39 -24.13 -17.95
N TYR A 294 22.11 -24.49 -18.02
CA TYR A 294 21.28 -24.66 -16.81
C TYR A 294 21.81 -25.80 -15.92
N ASN A 295 22.22 -26.93 -16.52
CA ASN A 295 22.85 -28.04 -15.80
C ASN A 295 24.12 -27.58 -15.06
N ASN A 296 25.07 -26.98 -15.79
CA ASN A 296 26.34 -26.49 -15.26
C ASN A 296 26.15 -25.45 -14.14
N SER A 297 25.12 -24.61 -14.25
CA SER A 297 24.85 -23.51 -13.31
C SER A 297 24.14 -23.96 -12.01
N GLY A 298 23.83 -25.26 -11.86
CA GLY A 298 23.15 -25.81 -10.69
C GLY A 298 21.61 -25.76 -10.73
N LEU A 299 21.01 -25.40 -11.87
CA LEU A 299 19.54 -25.35 -12.07
C LEU A 299 18.93 -26.73 -12.39
N ASN A 300 19.73 -27.80 -12.28
CA ASN A 300 19.35 -29.20 -12.44
C ASN A 300 19.89 -30.06 -11.27
N ALA A 301 19.52 -29.74 -10.04
CA ALA A 301 19.95 -30.46 -8.84
C ALA A 301 19.12 -31.74 -8.56
N GLY A 302 18.83 -32.55 -9.59
CA GLY A 302 18.37 -33.94 -9.46
C GLY A 302 16.97 -34.21 -8.88
N GLY A 303 16.19 -33.18 -8.53
CA GLY A 303 14.79 -33.31 -8.07
C GLY A 303 13.76 -33.08 -9.18
N PRO A 304 12.45 -33.13 -8.87
CA PRO A 304 11.37 -32.80 -9.81
C PRO A 304 11.36 -31.33 -10.27
N ASN A 305 12.28 -30.51 -9.76
CA ASN A 305 12.36 -29.06 -9.95
C ASN A 305 13.50 -28.67 -10.91
N ARG A 306 13.89 -29.53 -11.86
CA ARG A 306 14.96 -29.27 -12.86
C ARG A 306 14.46 -28.32 -13.94
N LEU A 307 15.12 -27.20 -14.23
CA LEU A 307 14.82 -26.42 -15.44
C LEU A 307 15.41 -27.09 -16.70
N GLN A 308 14.58 -27.37 -17.71
CA GLN A 308 14.98 -27.83 -19.04
C GLN A 308 14.26 -27.02 -20.14
N VAL A 309 15.02 -26.59 -21.16
CA VAL A 309 14.46 -26.07 -22.41
C VAL A 309 14.09 -27.22 -23.34
N ARG A 310 12.88 -27.17 -23.91
CA ARG A 310 12.36 -28.10 -24.90
C ARG A 310 12.00 -27.33 -26.18
N LEU A 311 12.20 -27.99 -27.32
CA LEU A 311 11.86 -27.44 -28.63
C LEU A 311 10.40 -27.78 -28.95
N ALA A 312 9.53 -26.76 -28.97
CA ALA A 312 8.11 -26.92 -29.25
C ALA A 312 7.83 -27.01 -30.76
N GLY A 313 8.52 -26.18 -31.55
CA GLY A 313 8.33 -26.09 -32.99
C GLY A 313 9.43 -25.32 -33.72
N CYS A 314 9.42 -25.42 -35.04
CA CYS A 314 10.34 -24.73 -35.96
C CYS A 314 9.55 -24.31 -37.21
N VAL A 315 9.15 -23.03 -37.30
CA VAL A 315 8.26 -22.52 -38.36
C VAL A 315 8.96 -21.46 -39.21
N GLU A 316 8.81 -21.54 -40.52
CA GLU A 316 9.25 -20.48 -41.42
C GLU A 316 8.17 -19.38 -41.50
N ILE A 317 8.58 -18.12 -41.29
CA ILE A 317 7.72 -16.94 -41.33
C ILE A 317 8.05 -16.05 -42.54
N ALA A 318 7.03 -15.36 -43.05
CA ALA A 318 7.17 -14.40 -44.13
C ALA A 318 7.68 -13.05 -43.58
N TYR A 319 8.99 -12.96 -43.35
CA TYR A 319 9.64 -11.78 -42.76
C TYR A 319 10.82 -11.28 -43.62
N ASP A 320 10.84 -9.98 -43.91
CA ASP A 320 11.97 -9.29 -44.55
C ASP A 320 12.76 -8.53 -43.47
N GLU A 321 13.87 -9.15 -43.04
CA GLU A 321 14.79 -8.59 -42.05
C GLU A 321 15.43 -7.27 -42.48
N LEU A 322 15.52 -7.00 -43.78
CA LEU A 322 16.25 -5.85 -44.32
C LEU A 322 15.39 -4.58 -44.43
N ALA A 323 14.06 -4.71 -44.33
CA ALA A 323 13.10 -3.61 -44.35
C ALA A 323 13.09 -2.73 -43.08
N PRO A 324 13.07 -3.28 -41.84
CA PRO A 324 13.12 -2.48 -40.61
C PRO A 324 14.54 -2.01 -40.25
N GLN A 325 14.67 -1.21 -39.19
CA GLN A 325 15.98 -0.91 -38.61
C GLN A 325 16.45 -2.09 -37.75
N TRP A 326 17.77 -2.24 -37.64
CA TRP A 326 18.44 -3.42 -37.09
C TRP A 326 18.22 -3.65 -35.58
N LEU A 327 17.62 -2.69 -34.88
CA LEU A 327 17.30 -2.77 -33.45
C LEU A 327 15.86 -3.27 -33.20
N ASP A 328 14.99 -3.25 -34.23
CA ASP A 328 13.54 -3.39 -34.06
C ASP A 328 13.07 -4.85 -34.01
N HIS A 329 13.90 -5.82 -34.41
CA HIS A 329 13.51 -7.24 -34.59
C HIS A 329 12.81 -7.88 -33.38
N LEU A 330 13.18 -7.47 -32.16
CA LEU A 330 12.52 -7.95 -30.93
C LEU A 330 11.16 -7.26 -30.69
N VAL A 331 11.03 -5.97 -31.03
CA VAL A 331 9.75 -5.23 -30.94
C VAL A 331 8.73 -5.86 -31.89
N LEU A 332 9.13 -6.01 -33.17
CA LEU A 332 8.31 -6.52 -34.27
C LEU A 332 7.89 -8.00 -34.14
N VAL A 333 8.39 -8.74 -33.14
CA VAL A 333 7.90 -10.09 -32.82
C VAL A 333 7.16 -10.15 -31.48
N THR A 334 7.15 -9.04 -30.72
CA THR A 334 6.45 -8.92 -29.43
C THR A 334 5.11 -8.20 -29.58
N ASP A 335 5.03 -7.18 -30.43
CA ASP A 335 3.78 -6.47 -30.74
C ASP A 335 2.78 -7.40 -31.46
N THR A 336 1.48 -7.13 -31.28
CA THR A 336 0.37 -8.01 -31.73
C THR A 336 -0.38 -7.51 -32.96
N ASP A 337 -0.23 -6.24 -33.31
CA ASP A 337 -1.06 -5.51 -34.28
C ASP A 337 -0.26 -4.42 -35.03
N ASP A 338 1.07 -4.56 -35.17
CA ASP A 338 1.92 -3.56 -35.84
C ASP A 338 2.06 -3.80 -37.36
N GLY A 339 1.62 -4.96 -37.85
CA GLY A 339 1.66 -5.36 -39.25
C GLY A 339 2.90 -6.17 -39.64
N PHE A 340 3.79 -6.47 -38.69
CA PHE A 340 4.98 -7.29 -38.88
C PHE A 340 4.89 -8.55 -38.01
N ILE A 341 4.94 -9.72 -38.64
CA ILE A 341 4.97 -11.02 -37.96
C ILE A 341 3.82 -11.29 -36.97
N ASP A 342 2.72 -10.52 -36.97
CA ASP A 342 1.60 -10.62 -36.00
C ASP A 342 1.06 -12.07 -35.84
N ASN A 343 1.16 -12.87 -36.90
CA ASN A 343 0.79 -14.28 -36.90
C ASN A 343 1.64 -15.17 -35.95
N VAL A 344 2.72 -14.65 -35.37
CA VAL A 344 3.59 -15.36 -34.42
C VAL A 344 2.85 -15.73 -33.13
N HIS A 345 1.91 -14.90 -32.68
CA HIS A 345 1.12 -15.15 -31.48
C HIS A 345 0.20 -16.36 -31.67
N ALA A 346 -0.47 -16.44 -32.82
CA ALA A 346 -1.28 -17.60 -33.20
C ALA A 346 -0.43 -18.88 -33.42
N LEU A 347 0.84 -18.75 -33.85
CA LEU A 347 1.76 -19.89 -33.91
C LEU A 347 2.23 -20.32 -32.51
N ARG A 348 2.46 -19.38 -31.58
CA ARG A 348 2.77 -19.68 -30.17
C ARG A 348 1.63 -20.46 -29.52
N ASP A 349 0.38 -20.15 -29.90
CA ASP A 349 -0.79 -20.95 -29.54
C ASP A 349 -0.82 -22.33 -30.20
N GLU A 350 -0.69 -22.42 -31.53
CA GLU A 350 -0.75 -23.67 -32.29
C GLU A 350 0.31 -24.70 -31.83
N TYR A 351 1.50 -24.23 -31.47
CA TYR A 351 2.61 -25.07 -31.01
C TYR A 351 2.67 -25.23 -29.49
N HIS A 352 1.71 -24.68 -28.74
CA HIS A 352 1.63 -24.72 -27.28
C HIS A 352 2.97 -24.33 -26.60
N ALA A 353 3.54 -23.20 -27.02
CA ALA A 353 4.87 -22.76 -26.61
C ALA A 353 4.84 -21.66 -25.53
N ASP A 354 5.72 -21.78 -24.54
CA ASP A 354 5.87 -20.83 -23.45
C ASP A 354 6.48 -19.50 -23.91
N THR A 355 7.43 -19.57 -24.84
CA THR A 355 8.18 -18.43 -25.36
C THR A 355 8.53 -18.65 -26.84
N VAL A 356 8.81 -17.55 -27.56
CA VAL A 356 9.20 -17.60 -28.97
C VAL A 356 10.60 -17.03 -29.18
N CYS A 357 11.39 -17.71 -30.02
CA CYS A 357 12.69 -17.26 -30.46
C CYS A 357 12.69 -16.99 -31.97
N LEU A 358 12.84 -15.72 -32.35
CA LEU A 358 13.01 -15.28 -33.74
C LEU A 358 14.45 -15.49 -34.20
N VAL A 359 14.66 -16.18 -35.32
CA VAL A 359 15.99 -16.50 -35.87
C VAL A 359 16.22 -15.79 -37.20
N ILE A 360 17.24 -14.92 -37.23
CA ILE A 360 17.55 -13.99 -38.35
C ILE A 360 18.98 -14.13 -38.88
N ASP A 361 19.27 -13.56 -40.06
CA ASP A 361 20.58 -13.48 -40.72
C ASP A 361 21.11 -12.04 -40.90
N ASP A 362 20.46 -11.01 -40.35
CA ASP A 362 20.85 -9.62 -40.59
C ASP A 362 22.35 -9.37 -40.32
N VAL A 363 23.05 -8.87 -41.34
CA VAL A 363 24.48 -8.50 -41.27
C VAL A 363 24.74 -7.22 -40.47
N ARG A 364 23.67 -6.49 -40.11
CA ARG A 364 23.73 -5.32 -39.22
C ARG A 364 23.69 -5.73 -37.74
N PHE A 365 23.16 -6.92 -37.42
CA PHE A 365 22.89 -7.38 -36.05
C PHE A 365 23.43 -8.80 -35.83
N PHE A 366 24.66 -8.90 -35.29
CA PHE A 366 25.34 -10.19 -35.07
C PHE A 366 25.02 -10.87 -33.73
N GLY A 367 24.27 -10.21 -32.85
CA GLY A 367 23.95 -10.68 -31.50
C GLY A 367 22.56 -11.29 -31.38
N GLY A 368 21.94 -11.04 -30.23
CA GLY A 368 20.57 -11.36 -29.89
C GLY A 368 19.96 -10.26 -29.02
N ALA A 369 18.68 -10.40 -28.71
CA ALA A 369 17.97 -9.55 -27.76
C ALA A 369 16.80 -10.32 -27.12
N GLY A 370 16.49 -10.03 -25.86
CA GLY A 370 15.30 -10.52 -25.16
C GLY A 370 14.80 -9.51 -24.14
N TRP A 371 13.48 -9.44 -23.94
CA TRP A 371 12.88 -8.60 -22.89
C TRP A 371 13.00 -9.28 -21.52
N TRP A 372 12.92 -8.50 -20.43
CA TRP A 372 12.67 -9.04 -19.08
C TRP A 372 11.17 -9.38 -18.93
N ALA A 373 10.80 -10.65 -19.11
CA ALA A 373 9.41 -11.11 -19.09
C ALA A 373 8.80 -11.24 -17.67
N LEU A 374 9.38 -10.55 -16.67
CA LEU A 374 9.09 -10.73 -15.23
C LEU A 374 7.70 -10.24 -14.79
N TRP A 375 7.17 -9.24 -15.50
CA TRP A 375 5.92 -8.56 -15.15
C TRP A 375 4.82 -8.80 -16.18
N ASP A 376 5.16 -9.18 -17.42
CA ASP A 376 4.20 -9.64 -18.42
C ASP A 376 4.75 -10.80 -19.28
N GLN A 377 4.00 -11.91 -19.32
CA GLN A 377 4.23 -13.07 -20.18
C GLN A 377 4.02 -12.76 -21.68
N GLY A 378 3.36 -11.64 -22.00
CA GLY A 378 3.35 -11.05 -23.34
C GLY A 378 4.75 -10.67 -23.83
N GLN A 379 5.73 -10.47 -22.94
CA GLN A 379 7.11 -10.13 -23.30
C GLN A 379 8.06 -11.35 -23.36
N ALA A 380 7.54 -12.59 -23.28
CA ALA A 380 8.33 -13.82 -23.39
C ALA A 380 8.75 -14.11 -24.84
N PHE A 381 9.52 -13.20 -25.41
CA PHE A 381 10.06 -13.24 -26.77
C PHE A 381 11.58 -12.99 -26.74
N THR A 382 12.28 -13.58 -27.71
CA THR A 382 13.71 -13.38 -27.97
C THR A 382 13.98 -13.31 -29.47
N CYS A 383 15.09 -12.70 -29.86
CA CYS A 383 15.63 -12.70 -31.22
C CYS A 383 17.11 -13.10 -31.18
N ILE A 384 17.56 -13.97 -32.10
CA ILE A 384 18.96 -14.38 -32.23
C ILE A 384 19.41 -14.43 -33.70
N ASN A 385 20.66 -14.05 -33.97
CA ASN A 385 21.26 -14.29 -35.28
C ASN A 385 21.68 -15.77 -35.44
N TRP A 386 21.27 -16.46 -36.51
CA TRP A 386 21.59 -17.89 -36.73
C TRP A 386 23.09 -18.15 -36.90
N ARG A 387 23.87 -17.15 -37.32
CA ARG A 387 25.34 -17.22 -37.36
C ARG A 387 25.89 -17.47 -35.95
N GLY A 388 25.24 -16.87 -34.95
CA GLY A 388 25.44 -17.09 -33.51
C GLY A 388 24.71 -18.32 -32.94
N ALA A 389 23.97 -19.11 -33.73
CA ALA A 389 23.32 -20.35 -33.29
C ALA A 389 24.18 -21.61 -33.59
N GLY A 390 25.51 -21.49 -33.43
CA GLY A 390 26.46 -22.57 -33.68
C GLY A 390 26.79 -23.44 -32.47
N SER A 391 27.34 -24.63 -32.72
CA SER A 391 27.93 -25.50 -31.69
C SER A 391 29.01 -24.75 -30.89
N GLY A 392 28.82 -24.59 -29.58
CA GLY A 392 29.71 -23.81 -28.72
C GLY A 392 29.28 -22.36 -28.48
N SER A 393 28.20 -21.90 -29.12
CA SER A 393 27.58 -20.62 -28.78
C SER A 393 26.68 -20.74 -27.55
N LEU A 394 26.56 -19.61 -26.84
CA LEU A 394 25.75 -19.44 -25.64
C LEU A 394 24.58 -18.47 -25.87
N LEU A 395 24.39 -17.97 -27.11
CA LEU A 395 23.48 -16.88 -27.43
C LEU A 395 22.02 -17.14 -27.03
N LEU A 396 21.47 -18.33 -27.31
CA LEU A 396 20.12 -18.68 -26.86
C LEU A 396 19.99 -18.66 -25.33
N ALA A 397 21.02 -19.08 -24.61
CA ALA A 397 21.03 -19.03 -23.14
C ALA A 397 21.13 -17.59 -22.63
N HIS A 398 21.81 -16.70 -23.36
CA HIS A 398 21.90 -15.28 -23.06
C HIS A 398 20.52 -14.60 -23.15
N GLU A 399 19.82 -14.75 -24.28
CA GLU A 399 18.52 -14.08 -24.48
C GLU A 399 17.40 -14.68 -23.62
N LEU A 400 17.38 -16.00 -23.42
CA LEU A 400 16.47 -16.61 -22.43
C LEU A 400 16.85 -16.16 -21.01
N GLY A 401 18.14 -15.95 -20.73
CA GLY A 401 18.61 -15.33 -19.49
C GLY A 401 17.98 -13.95 -19.26
N HIS A 402 17.89 -13.11 -20.30
CA HIS A 402 17.15 -11.86 -20.23
C HIS A 402 15.64 -12.08 -19.97
N ASN A 403 14.98 -13.03 -20.63
CA ASN A 403 13.59 -13.37 -20.26
C ASN A 403 13.44 -13.69 -18.76
N PHE A 404 14.35 -14.47 -18.18
CA PHE A 404 14.40 -14.76 -16.74
C PHE A 404 14.83 -13.57 -15.85
N GLY A 405 15.07 -12.38 -16.39
CA GLY A 405 15.46 -11.19 -15.62
C GLY A 405 16.94 -11.09 -15.29
N CYS A 406 17.81 -11.81 -16.01
CA CYS A 406 19.25 -11.63 -15.89
C CYS A 406 19.68 -10.31 -16.56
N ALA A 407 20.57 -9.56 -15.91
CA ALA A 407 21.26 -8.42 -16.48
C ALA A 407 22.75 -8.76 -16.72
N HIS A 408 23.46 -7.88 -17.42
CA HIS A 408 24.90 -8.07 -17.68
C HIS A 408 25.77 -7.83 -16.45
N ASP A 409 27.10 -7.95 -16.58
CA ASP A 409 28.02 -7.54 -15.52
C ASP A 409 28.00 -6.02 -15.28
N TYR A 410 28.39 -5.58 -14.07
CA TYR A 410 28.29 -4.18 -13.60
C TYR A 410 29.00 -3.14 -14.48
N GLU A 411 30.03 -3.56 -15.23
CA GLU A 411 30.75 -2.69 -16.18
C GLU A 411 29.93 -2.37 -17.43
N ASN A 412 28.87 -3.14 -17.70
CA ASN A 412 28.14 -3.16 -18.97
C ASN A 412 26.64 -2.86 -18.84
N ASP A 413 26.03 -3.07 -17.67
CA ASP A 413 24.62 -2.73 -17.42
C ASP A 413 24.45 -2.03 -16.06
N VAL A 414 23.71 -0.93 -16.06
CA VAL A 414 23.42 -0.09 -14.88
C VAL A 414 22.17 -0.55 -14.11
N SER A 415 21.34 -1.40 -14.71
CA SER A 415 20.00 -1.77 -14.24
C SER A 415 19.87 -3.28 -14.05
N SER A 416 19.14 -3.74 -13.03
CA SER A 416 18.84 -5.16 -12.85
C SER A 416 17.63 -5.34 -11.93
N PRO A 417 16.76 -6.35 -12.13
CA PRO A 417 15.54 -6.49 -11.33
C PRO A 417 15.83 -6.90 -9.88
N PHE A 418 16.95 -7.59 -9.62
CA PHE A 418 17.52 -7.75 -8.29
C PHE A 418 18.97 -7.28 -8.31
N PHE A 419 19.49 -6.80 -7.17
CA PHE A 419 20.85 -6.24 -7.10
C PHE A 419 21.96 -7.25 -7.52
N TYR A 420 21.69 -8.55 -7.42
CA TYR A 420 22.59 -9.65 -7.79
C TYR A 420 22.31 -10.31 -9.15
N SER A 421 21.31 -9.87 -9.91
CA SER A 421 20.98 -10.42 -11.24
C SER A 421 22.01 -9.97 -12.28
N ARG A 422 23.29 -10.27 -12.06
CA ARG A 422 24.44 -9.71 -12.77
C ARG A 422 25.34 -10.78 -13.37
N GLY A 423 25.83 -10.51 -14.57
CA GLY A 423 26.95 -11.23 -15.16
C GLY A 423 28.21 -11.15 -14.29
N TYR A 424 29.13 -12.08 -14.50
CA TYR A 424 30.41 -12.13 -13.80
C TYR A 424 31.55 -12.52 -14.76
N SER A 425 32.69 -11.84 -14.62
CA SER A 425 33.94 -12.14 -15.32
C SER A 425 35.11 -12.19 -14.32
N PHE A 426 36.16 -12.89 -14.68
CA PHE A 426 37.38 -13.04 -13.87
C PHE A 426 38.61 -13.33 -14.74
N THR A 427 39.80 -12.98 -14.26
CA THR A 427 41.06 -13.28 -14.94
C THR A 427 41.94 -14.16 -14.07
N VAL A 428 42.43 -15.28 -14.61
CA VAL A 428 43.39 -16.18 -13.95
C VAL A 428 44.49 -16.56 -14.93
N GLU A 429 45.75 -16.56 -14.46
CA GLU A 429 46.96 -16.89 -15.25
C GLU A 429 47.12 -16.11 -16.58
N GLY A 430 46.43 -14.97 -16.71
CA GLY A 430 46.45 -14.12 -17.90
C GLY A 430 45.36 -14.44 -18.93
N ALA A 431 44.51 -15.45 -18.70
CA ALA A 431 43.30 -15.70 -19.47
C ALA A 431 42.09 -15.05 -18.78
N SER A 432 41.28 -14.29 -19.53
CA SER A 432 40.06 -13.68 -19.03
C SER A 432 38.83 -14.51 -19.40
N TYR A 433 37.96 -14.76 -18.42
CA TYR A 433 36.78 -15.63 -18.53
C TYR A 433 35.51 -14.85 -18.24
N GLY A 434 34.45 -15.09 -19.01
CA GLY A 434 33.12 -14.51 -18.82
C GLY A 434 32.05 -15.58 -18.61
N THR A 435 31.16 -15.38 -17.64
CA THR A 435 29.90 -16.16 -17.57
C THR A 435 28.94 -15.74 -18.69
N ILE A 436 27.87 -16.51 -18.95
CA ILE A 436 26.97 -16.34 -20.11
C ILE A 436 26.47 -14.90 -20.30
N MET A 437 26.13 -14.22 -19.20
CA MET A 437 25.61 -12.84 -19.22
C MET A 437 26.73 -11.79 -19.12
N SER A 438 28.00 -12.13 -19.25
CA SER A 438 29.08 -11.15 -19.16
C SER A 438 29.54 -10.71 -20.55
N TYR A 439 29.64 -9.42 -20.81
CA TYR A 439 30.32 -8.90 -22.01
C TYR A 439 31.84 -8.80 -21.81
N ALA A 440 32.31 -8.83 -20.55
CA ALA A 440 33.72 -8.98 -20.22
C ALA A 440 34.17 -10.46 -20.24
N GLY A 441 35.39 -10.69 -20.72
CA GLY A 441 36.03 -12.02 -20.81
C GLY A 441 36.38 -12.40 -22.25
N ASP A 442 37.58 -12.95 -22.45
CA ASP A 442 38.04 -13.45 -23.75
C ASP A 442 37.50 -14.86 -24.06
N ILE A 443 37.11 -15.59 -23.00
CA ILE A 443 36.62 -16.97 -23.05
C ILE A 443 35.29 -17.06 -22.29
N HIS A 444 34.18 -17.12 -23.01
CA HIS A 444 32.87 -17.35 -22.40
C HIS A 444 32.69 -18.81 -22.00
N ILE A 445 32.37 -19.04 -20.73
CA ILE A 445 32.10 -20.36 -20.16
C ILE A 445 30.59 -20.61 -20.07
N GLN A 446 30.19 -21.88 -20.25
CA GLN A 446 28.79 -22.33 -20.27
C GLN A 446 28.17 -22.39 -18.86
N TYR A 447 28.20 -21.25 -18.15
CA TYR A 447 27.68 -21.07 -16.79
C TYR A 447 27.03 -19.68 -16.68
N PHE A 448 25.84 -19.60 -16.10
CA PHE A 448 25.35 -18.38 -15.49
C PHE A 448 26.12 -18.12 -14.19
N SER A 449 26.20 -16.86 -13.76
CA SER A 449 26.91 -16.51 -12.54
C SER A 449 26.31 -17.23 -11.32
N ASN A 450 27.17 -17.91 -10.56
CA ASN A 450 26.81 -18.66 -9.36
C ASN A 450 28.02 -18.76 -8.39
N PRO A 451 28.02 -18.03 -7.25
CA PRO A 451 29.10 -18.03 -6.27
C PRO A 451 29.23 -19.37 -5.52
N ARG A 452 28.21 -20.24 -5.53
CA ARG A 452 28.29 -21.58 -4.93
C ARG A 452 29.10 -22.58 -5.79
N LEU A 453 29.52 -22.19 -6.99
CA LEU A 453 30.27 -23.00 -7.94
C LEU A 453 31.66 -22.41 -8.22
N THR A 454 32.60 -23.26 -8.64
CA THR A 454 33.98 -22.88 -8.96
C THR A 454 34.40 -23.38 -10.34
N HIS A 455 35.15 -22.56 -11.09
CA HIS A 455 35.76 -22.92 -12.36
C HIS A 455 36.78 -24.06 -12.15
N GLY A 456 36.44 -25.28 -12.57
CA GLY A 456 37.21 -26.49 -12.29
C GLY A 456 38.74 -26.40 -12.53
N PRO A 457 39.21 -25.79 -13.64
CA PRO A 457 40.65 -25.63 -13.90
C PRO A 457 41.39 -24.67 -12.97
N THR A 458 40.72 -23.68 -12.37
CA THR A 458 41.37 -22.57 -11.63
C THR A 458 40.94 -22.42 -10.17
N GLY A 459 39.86 -23.09 -9.75
CA GLY A 459 39.27 -22.95 -8.41
C GLY A 459 38.54 -21.62 -8.17
N GLN A 460 38.55 -20.69 -9.12
CA GLN A 460 37.90 -19.38 -8.99
C GLN A 460 36.37 -19.53 -8.89
N HIS A 461 35.74 -18.85 -7.95
CA HIS A 461 34.27 -18.83 -7.84
C HIS A 461 33.61 -18.23 -9.09
N LEU A 462 32.49 -18.81 -9.52
CA LEU A 462 31.78 -18.44 -10.75
C LEU A 462 30.76 -17.31 -10.57
N GLY A 463 30.93 -16.50 -9.53
CA GLY A 463 30.04 -15.40 -9.19
C GLY A 463 30.49 -14.77 -7.87
N VAL A 464 29.77 -13.72 -7.44
CA VAL A 464 30.05 -13.02 -6.19
C VAL A 464 28.88 -13.28 -5.22
N PRO A 465 29.14 -13.69 -3.96
CA PRO A 465 28.08 -14.02 -3.00
C PRO A 465 27.21 -12.81 -2.65
N LEU A 466 26.00 -13.09 -2.14
CA LEU A 466 25.15 -12.07 -1.53
C LEU A 466 25.89 -11.43 -0.35
N GLY A 467 25.65 -10.14 -0.17
CA GLY A 467 26.32 -9.33 0.83
C GLY A 467 27.56 -8.58 0.36
N ASP A 468 28.11 -8.91 -0.80
CA ASP A 468 29.02 -8.00 -1.51
C ASP A 468 28.20 -6.95 -2.30
N PRO A 469 28.58 -5.65 -2.30
CA PRO A 469 27.95 -4.65 -3.15
C PRO A 469 27.98 -4.96 -4.66
N ARG A 470 28.86 -5.88 -5.08
CA ARG A 470 28.99 -6.39 -6.45
C ARG A 470 28.57 -7.87 -6.57
N ALA A 471 27.58 -8.31 -5.80
CA ALA A 471 26.99 -9.64 -5.88
C ALA A 471 26.58 -10.02 -7.33
N ALA A 472 26.86 -11.25 -7.75
CA ALA A 472 26.62 -11.69 -9.12
C ALA A 472 26.21 -13.16 -9.15
N TRP A 473 24.91 -13.39 -9.32
CA TRP A 473 24.27 -14.70 -9.15
C TRP A 473 23.02 -14.88 -10.02
N ASN A 474 23.14 -14.74 -11.34
CA ASN A 474 22.04 -14.96 -12.30
C ASN A 474 21.41 -16.36 -12.19
N ALA A 475 22.16 -17.39 -11.75
CA ALA A 475 21.58 -18.71 -11.48
C ALA A 475 20.53 -18.69 -10.34
N ARG A 476 20.59 -17.76 -9.39
CA ARG A 476 19.57 -17.54 -8.37
C ARG A 476 18.35 -16.84 -8.96
N THR A 477 18.58 -15.80 -9.76
CA THR A 477 17.53 -15.07 -10.48
C THR A 477 16.65 -16.02 -11.29
N ILE A 478 17.24 -16.86 -12.15
CA ILE A 478 16.50 -17.85 -12.96
C ILE A 478 15.71 -18.84 -12.07
N ALA A 479 16.26 -19.27 -10.93
CA ALA A 479 15.56 -20.17 -10.02
C ALA A 479 14.28 -19.54 -9.42
N GLN A 480 14.28 -18.22 -9.19
CA GLN A 480 13.15 -17.48 -8.62
C GLN A 480 12.11 -17.06 -9.67
N THR A 481 12.54 -16.72 -10.89
CA THR A 481 11.67 -16.09 -11.90
C THR A 481 11.07 -17.05 -12.92
N ARG A 482 11.56 -18.31 -12.96
CA ARG A 482 11.23 -19.27 -14.03
C ARG A 482 9.75 -19.59 -14.23
N TRP A 483 8.94 -19.65 -13.17
CA TRP A 483 7.50 -19.91 -13.28
C TRP A 483 6.80 -18.85 -14.13
N THR A 484 7.25 -17.59 -14.06
CA THR A 484 6.73 -16.51 -14.91
C THR A 484 6.86 -16.86 -16.40
N LEU A 485 7.82 -17.70 -16.80
CA LEU A 485 7.96 -18.16 -18.18
C LEU A 485 7.34 -19.54 -18.43
N THR A 486 7.62 -20.54 -17.58
CA THR A 486 7.16 -21.92 -17.82
C THR A 486 5.65 -22.11 -17.60
N ASN A 487 5.01 -21.27 -16.78
CA ASN A 487 3.57 -21.30 -16.53
C ASN A 487 2.79 -20.43 -17.53
N TYR A 488 3.14 -20.53 -18.83
CA TYR A 488 2.35 -19.95 -19.94
C TYR A 488 1.50 -21.02 -20.67
N ARG A 489 1.80 -22.31 -20.46
CA ARG A 489 0.94 -23.43 -20.84
C ARG A 489 0.81 -24.41 -19.68
N ALA A 490 -0.43 -24.78 -19.37
CA ALA A 490 -0.77 -25.75 -18.34
C ALA A 490 0.00 -27.08 -18.51
N SER A 491 0.70 -27.57 -17.50
CA SER A 491 1.49 -28.81 -17.65
C SER A 491 0.63 -30.06 -17.84
N GLY A 492 -0.63 -30.02 -17.41
CA GLY A 492 -1.50 -31.19 -17.29
C GLY A 492 -1.13 -32.12 -16.13
N ARG A 493 -0.13 -31.74 -15.31
CA ARG A 493 0.22 -32.42 -14.06
C ARG A 493 -0.72 -31.94 -12.95
N ILE A 494 -1.09 -32.87 -12.07
CA ILE A 494 -1.73 -32.51 -10.80
C ILE A 494 -0.62 -32.03 -9.86
N ILE A 495 -0.72 -30.78 -9.39
CA ILE A 495 0.04 -30.28 -8.25
C ILE A 495 -0.84 -30.40 -7.00
N ASP A 496 -0.23 -30.91 -5.94
CA ASP A 496 -0.73 -31.14 -4.59
C ASP A 496 0.43 -30.73 -3.67
N CYS A 497 0.47 -29.45 -3.30
CA CYS A 497 1.59 -28.83 -2.61
C CYS A 497 1.55 -29.07 -1.10
N ASN A 498 0.35 -29.17 -0.53
CA ASN A 498 0.11 -29.42 0.88
C ASN A 498 0.13 -30.95 1.20
N GLY A 499 0.05 -31.81 0.19
CA GLY A 499 0.17 -33.26 0.28
C GLY A 499 -1.12 -33.97 0.72
N ASN A 500 -2.28 -33.35 0.57
CA ASN A 500 -3.55 -33.84 1.10
C ASN A 500 -4.28 -34.85 0.17
N GLY A 501 -3.84 -34.99 -1.09
CA GLY A 501 -4.44 -35.87 -2.10
C GLY A 501 -5.52 -35.24 -2.99
N VAL A 502 -5.79 -33.94 -2.81
CA VAL A 502 -6.58 -33.04 -3.65
C VAL A 502 -5.61 -32.21 -4.50
N SER A 503 -6.06 -31.64 -5.62
CA SER A 503 -5.20 -30.70 -6.36
C SER A 503 -5.28 -29.31 -5.75
N ASP A 504 -4.18 -28.56 -5.77
CA ASP A 504 -4.10 -27.13 -5.39
C ASP A 504 -5.28 -26.33 -5.99
N SER A 505 -5.56 -26.59 -7.28
CA SER A 505 -6.65 -25.97 -8.02
C SER A 505 -8.06 -26.32 -7.53
N THR A 506 -8.24 -27.53 -6.99
CA THR A 506 -9.52 -27.98 -6.39
C THR A 506 -9.66 -27.46 -4.96
N ASP A 507 -8.55 -27.35 -4.22
CA ASP A 507 -8.56 -26.77 -2.88
C ASP A 507 -8.98 -25.29 -2.93
N ILE A 508 -8.29 -24.48 -3.75
CA ILE A 508 -8.62 -23.05 -3.94
C ILE A 508 -10.06 -22.90 -4.48
N ALA A 509 -10.45 -23.65 -5.52
CA ALA A 509 -11.79 -23.56 -6.10
C ALA A 509 -12.91 -24.06 -5.17
N SER A 510 -12.59 -24.79 -4.10
CA SER A 510 -13.56 -25.21 -3.07
C SER A 510 -13.51 -24.36 -1.80
N GLY A 511 -12.50 -23.49 -1.65
CA GLY A 511 -12.28 -22.66 -0.47
C GLY A 511 -11.75 -23.41 0.76
N THR A 512 -11.11 -24.57 0.56
CA THR A 512 -10.37 -25.28 1.64
C THR A 512 -9.00 -24.68 1.89
N SER A 513 -8.36 -24.12 0.85
CA SER A 513 -7.15 -23.30 0.92
C SER A 513 -7.43 -21.88 0.45
N LEU A 514 -6.55 -20.95 0.80
CA LEU A 514 -6.59 -19.57 0.32
C LEU A 514 -5.58 -19.37 -0.81
N ASP A 515 -5.89 -18.47 -1.74
CA ASP A 515 -4.99 -17.89 -2.73
C ASP A 515 -5.34 -16.40 -2.78
N LEU A 516 -4.78 -15.63 -1.85
CA LEU A 516 -5.09 -14.20 -1.72
C LEU A 516 -4.29 -13.33 -2.70
N ASN A 517 -3.26 -13.88 -3.34
CA ASN A 517 -2.38 -13.19 -4.28
C ASN A 517 -2.73 -13.44 -5.77
N GLU A 518 -3.62 -14.39 -6.04
CA GLU A 518 -4.13 -14.83 -7.35
C GLU A 518 -3.06 -15.48 -8.28
N ASN A 519 -1.99 -16.06 -7.71
CA ASN A 519 -0.94 -16.75 -8.49
C ASN A 519 -1.25 -18.22 -8.81
N CYS A 520 -2.40 -18.75 -8.35
CA CYS A 520 -2.85 -20.13 -8.48
C CYS A 520 -2.08 -21.17 -7.63
N ARG A 521 -1.54 -20.76 -6.47
CA ARG A 521 -0.94 -21.62 -5.45
C ARG A 521 -1.57 -21.33 -4.08
N PRO A 522 -1.83 -22.36 -3.26
CA PRO A 522 -2.28 -22.18 -1.88
C PRO A 522 -1.31 -21.34 -1.03
N ASP A 523 -1.80 -20.32 -0.34
CA ASP A 523 -1.05 -19.40 0.52
C ASP A 523 -0.24 -20.17 1.59
N GLU A 524 -0.76 -21.31 2.10
CA GLU A 524 -0.08 -22.16 3.08
C GLU A 524 1.10 -22.97 2.52
N CYS A 525 1.22 -23.04 1.19
CA CYS A 525 2.34 -23.68 0.49
C CYS A 525 3.45 -22.71 0.09
N GLU A 526 3.28 -21.39 0.26
CA GLU A 526 4.23 -20.39 -0.19
C GLU A 526 5.47 -20.24 0.71
N GLU A 527 6.47 -19.50 0.25
CA GLU A 527 7.67 -19.21 1.03
C GLU A 527 7.49 -17.96 1.90
N ARG A 528 8.18 -17.94 3.04
CA ARG A 528 8.27 -16.78 3.92
C ARG A 528 9.63 -16.11 3.75
N LEU A 529 9.65 -14.79 3.53
CA LEU A 529 10.89 -14.02 3.52
C LEU A 529 11.19 -13.44 4.91
N TYR A 530 12.40 -13.65 5.39
CA TYR A 530 12.92 -13.07 6.63
C TYR A 530 13.76 -11.82 6.32
N VAL A 531 13.50 -10.72 7.05
CA VAL A 531 14.09 -9.37 6.82
C VAL A 531 14.62 -8.79 8.14
N ASP A 532 15.85 -8.27 8.15
CA ASP A 532 16.59 -7.97 9.39
C ASP A 532 17.62 -6.85 9.17
N ALA A 533 17.39 -5.66 9.72
CA ALA A 533 18.28 -4.52 9.55
C ALA A 533 19.67 -4.75 10.16
N ALA A 534 19.77 -5.61 11.20
CA ALA A 534 21.02 -6.00 11.84
C ALA A 534 21.79 -7.09 11.06
N ALA A 535 21.28 -7.57 9.92
CA ALA A 535 22.04 -8.43 9.03
C ALA A 535 23.37 -7.76 8.62
N PRO A 536 24.52 -8.46 8.72
CA PRO A 536 25.83 -7.85 8.44
C PRO A 536 25.96 -7.46 6.96
N ALA A 537 25.25 -8.17 6.09
CA ALA A 537 25.22 -8.00 4.66
C ALA A 537 23.91 -8.61 4.11
N GLU A 538 23.55 -8.33 2.86
CA GLU A 538 22.35 -8.89 2.23
C GLU A 538 22.36 -10.42 2.15
N GLY A 539 21.26 -11.06 2.57
CA GLY A 539 21.07 -12.51 2.53
C GLY A 539 20.09 -12.98 1.45
N ASP A 540 19.70 -14.26 1.53
CA ASP A 540 18.76 -14.90 0.60
C ASP A 540 17.29 -14.86 1.05
N GLY A 541 17.01 -14.40 2.27
CA GLY A 541 15.66 -14.29 2.82
C GLY A 541 15.04 -15.59 3.32
N THR A 542 15.72 -16.75 3.18
CA THR A 542 15.11 -18.07 3.49
C THR A 542 15.18 -18.47 4.97
N SER A 543 15.92 -17.73 5.79
CA SER A 543 16.00 -17.92 7.24
C SER A 543 16.47 -16.64 7.94
N TRP A 544 16.31 -16.52 9.26
CA TRP A 544 16.92 -15.43 10.04
C TRP A 544 18.46 -15.40 9.94
N GLY A 545 19.12 -16.55 9.81
CA GLY A 545 20.57 -16.62 9.61
C GLY A 545 21.01 -15.99 8.28
N SER A 546 20.17 -16.08 7.26
CA SER A 546 20.39 -15.64 5.88
C SER A 546 19.38 -14.58 5.42
N SER A 547 18.83 -13.78 6.33
CA SER A 547 17.75 -12.83 6.03
C SER A 547 18.18 -11.71 5.07
N ILE A 548 17.22 -11.17 4.33
CA ILE A 548 17.40 -9.93 3.57
C ILE A 548 17.69 -8.80 4.55
N LYS A 549 18.61 -7.89 4.23
CA LYS A 549 18.96 -6.76 5.10
C LYS A 549 17.95 -5.62 4.94
N GLN A 550 17.55 -5.33 3.70
CA GLN A 550 16.72 -4.17 3.36
C GLN A 550 15.33 -4.59 2.90
N LEU A 551 14.29 -4.08 3.58
CA LEU A 551 12.89 -4.40 3.24
C LEU A 551 12.54 -4.01 1.80
N ALA A 552 13.16 -2.95 1.26
CA ALA A 552 13.01 -2.55 -0.13
C ALA A 552 13.36 -3.71 -1.10
N ASN A 553 14.47 -4.39 -0.87
CA ASN A 553 14.86 -5.57 -1.66
C ASN A 553 13.86 -6.73 -1.51
N ALA A 554 13.22 -6.90 -0.34
CA ALA A 554 12.14 -7.87 -0.15
C ALA A 554 10.89 -7.51 -0.96
N THR A 555 10.47 -6.24 -0.96
CA THR A 555 9.31 -5.76 -1.74
C THR A 555 9.49 -5.86 -3.26
N VAL A 556 10.73 -6.01 -3.74
CA VAL A 556 11.02 -6.25 -5.17
C VAL A 556 10.79 -7.72 -5.54
N PHE A 557 11.03 -8.70 -4.65
CA PHE A 557 10.68 -10.11 -4.93
C PHE A 557 9.17 -10.28 -5.05
N THR A 558 8.41 -9.64 -4.16
CA THR A 558 6.94 -9.66 -4.18
C THR A 558 6.35 -8.84 -5.34
N SER A 559 7.16 -8.05 -6.05
CA SER A 559 6.71 -7.31 -7.24
C SER A 559 6.57 -8.20 -8.50
N LEU A 560 7.06 -9.45 -8.47
CA LEU A 560 6.87 -10.39 -9.57
C LEU A 560 5.41 -10.82 -9.70
N LYS A 561 4.91 -10.88 -10.95
CA LYS A 561 3.53 -11.31 -11.28
C LYS A 561 3.16 -12.68 -10.69
N HIS A 562 4.14 -13.55 -10.55
CA HIS A 562 4.02 -14.88 -9.94
C HIS A 562 5.16 -15.08 -8.92
N ASN A 563 5.19 -14.23 -7.90
CA ASN A 563 6.01 -14.46 -6.73
C ASN A 563 5.45 -15.66 -5.91
N ASN A 564 6.28 -16.25 -5.04
CA ASN A 564 5.91 -17.39 -4.19
C ASN A 564 5.99 -16.98 -2.70
N VAL A 565 5.40 -15.85 -2.32
CA VAL A 565 5.63 -15.23 -1.01
C VAL A 565 4.35 -14.67 -0.38
N SER A 566 3.75 -15.44 0.52
CA SER A 566 2.56 -15.02 1.28
C SER A 566 2.92 -14.19 2.50
N GLU A 567 4.14 -14.34 3.04
CA GLU A 567 4.59 -13.66 4.27
C GLU A 567 5.99 -13.03 4.18
N ILE A 568 6.11 -11.79 4.67
CA ILE A 568 7.38 -11.13 5.00
C ILE A 568 7.45 -10.93 6.51
N TRP A 569 8.48 -11.49 7.16
CA TRP A 569 8.75 -11.36 8.60
C TRP A 569 9.91 -10.40 8.83
N ILE A 570 9.68 -9.40 9.67
CA ILE A 570 10.53 -8.21 9.80
C ILE A 570 11.03 -8.11 11.25
N ALA A 571 12.35 -8.07 11.44
CA ALA A 571 13.00 -7.92 12.75
C ALA A 571 12.85 -6.49 13.32
N ASP A 572 13.45 -6.26 14.49
CA ASP A 572 13.59 -4.95 15.08
C ASP A 572 14.61 -4.09 14.32
N GLY A 573 14.29 -2.81 14.17
CA GLY A 573 15.12 -1.85 13.46
C GLY A 573 14.32 -0.92 12.54
N GLU A 574 15.06 -0.01 11.90
CA GLU A 574 14.54 0.99 10.98
C GLU A 574 14.79 0.58 9.54
N TYR A 575 13.74 0.61 8.72
CA TYR A 575 13.73 0.26 7.31
C TYR A 575 13.22 1.45 6.50
N GLN A 576 13.99 1.83 5.49
CA GLN A 576 13.69 2.96 4.61
C GLN A 576 13.47 2.46 3.18
N PRO A 577 12.50 3.02 2.42
CA PRO A 577 12.16 2.50 1.09
C PRO A 577 13.19 2.88 0.00
N ASP A 578 13.88 4.01 0.15
CA ASP A 578 14.99 4.44 -0.71
C ASP A 578 16.29 3.67 -0.39
N TYR A 579 16.28 2.36 -0.66
CA TYR A 579 17.48 1.54 -0.50
C TYR A 579 17.56 0.40 -1.53
N PHE A 580 17.89 0.76 -2.77
CA PHE A 580 18.15 -0.22 -3.83
C PHE A 580 19.64 -0.62 -3.82
N GLY A 581 19.92 -1.91 -3.60
CA GLY A 581 21.29 -2.43 -3.48
C GLY A 581 22.02 -1.91 -2.24
N THR A 582 22.87 -0.89 -2.39
CA THR A 582 23.67 -0.30 -1.29
C THR A 582 23.68 1.23 -1.27
N THR A 583 22.77 1.88 -1.99
CA THR A 583 22.76 3.35 -2.19
C THR A 583 21.39 3.94 -1.93
N ARG A 584 21.37 5.00 -1.11
CA ARG A 584 20.25 5.95 -0.99
C ARG A 584 20.33 6.97 -2.13
N THR A 585 19.19 7.39 -2.66
CA THR A 585 19.04 8.37 -3.74
C THR A 585 18.28 9.64 -3.33
N ALA A 586 17.64 9.63 -2.15
CA ALA A 586 16.66 10.61 -1.67
C ALA A 586 15.45 10.78 -2.62
N ASP A 587 15.05 9.70 -3.31
CA ASP A 587 13.85 9.70 -4.14
C ASP A 587 12.58 9.64 -3.29
N ARG A 588 11.88 10.77 -3.15
CA ARG A 588 10.60 10.88 -2.44
C ARG A 588 9.49 9.97 -2.98
N PHE A 589 9.61 9.47 -4.22
CA PHE A 589 8.67 8.48 -4.78
C PHE A 589 8.90 7.04 -4.27
N ALA A 590 10.04 6.78 -3.59
CA ALA A 590 10.31 5.49 -2.97
C ALA A 590 9.35 5.23 -1.79
N HIS A 591 8.66 4.09 -1.86
CA HIS A 591 7.69 3.61 -0.89
C HIS A 591 7.76 2.08 -0.83
N PHE A 592 7.31 1.46 0.26
CA PHE A 592 7.09 0.01 0.28
C PHE A 592 5.77 -0.32 -0.42
N SER A 593 5.83 -0.91 -1.62
CA SER A 593 4.63 -1.28 -2.38
C SER A 593 3.97 -2.54 -1.80
N LEU A 594 2.67 -2.46 -1.51
CA LEU A 594 1.87 -3.64 -1.16
C LEU A 594 1.34 -4.35 -2.41
N ARG A 595 0.92 -5.61 -2.22
CA ARG A 595 0.42 -6.53 -3.25
C ARG A 595 -0.67 -7.41 -2.65
N SER A 596 -1.61 -7.85 -3.49
CA SER A 596 -2.65 -8.84 -3.15
C SER A 596 -2.06 -10.01 -2.35
N GLY A 597 -2.70 -10.39 -1.24
CA GLY A 597 -2.39 -11.59 -0.44
C GLY A 597 -1.13 -11.57 0.41
N ILE A 598 -0.24 -10.61 0.21
CA ILE A 598 1.04 -10.60 0.93
C ILE A 598 0.89 -9.94 2.29
N SER A 599 1.38 -10.64 3.32
CA SER A 599 1.28 -10.28 4.73
C SER A 599 2.63 -9.85 5.30
N PHE A 600 2.71 -8.62 5.81
CA PHE A 600 3.92 -8.05 6.41
C PHE A 600 3.80 -8.08 7.94
N HIS A 601 4.66 -8.84 8.60
CA HIS A 601 4.65 -9.06 10.05
C HIS A 601 5.89 -8.46 10.71
N GLY A 602 5.72 -7.38 11.47
CA GLY A 602 6.72 -6.81 12.37
C GLY A 602 6.63 -7.37 13.78
N GLY A 603 7.66 -7.11 14.61
CA GLY A 603 7.68 -7.49 16.02
C GLY A 603 8.64 -8.64 16.40
N PHE A 604 9.57 -9.01 15.53
CA PHE A 604 10.56 -10.08 15.75
C PHE A 604 11.91 -9.54 16.24
N GLN A 605 12.65 -10.33 17.02
CA GLN A 605 14.06 -10.06 17.37
C GLN A 605 15.04 -10.66 16.32
N GLY A 606 14.56 -11.50 15.41
CA GLY A 606 15.30 -11.95 14.23
C GLY A 606 16.60 -12.68 14.59
N ARG A 607 17.72 -12.38 13.92
CA ARG A 607 19.02 -13.01 14.23
C ARG A 607 19.51 -12.76 15.66
N SER A 608 19.01 -11.72 16.32
CA SER A 608 19.37 -11.34 17.68
C SER A 608 18.61 -12.18 18.72
N HIS A 609 17.58 -12.94 18.31
CA HIS A 609 16.83 -13.84 19.17
C HIS A 609 17.74 -14.96 19.72
N PRO A 610 17.77 -15.23 21.05
CA PRO A 610 18.70 -16.19 21.67
C PRO A 610 18.64 -17.63 21.16
N ALA A 611 17.56 -18.04 20.50
CA ALA A 611 17.42 -19.36 19.87
C ALA A 611 17.90 -19.43 18.40
N GLY A 612 18.38 -18.31 17.83
CA GLY A 612 18.75 -18.20 16.41
C GLY A 612 17.61 -17.75 15.49
N GLY A 613 16.62 -17.06 16.04
CA GLY A 613 15.42 -16.59 15.33
C GLY A 613 14.11 -17.19 15.85
N GLU A 614 12.98 -16.59 15.48
CA GLU A 614 11.62 -17.03 15.75
C GLU A 614 11.07 -17.94 14.63
N THR A 615 10.10 -18.78 15.00
CA THR A 615 9.44 -19.79 14.15
C THR A 615 7.92 -19.65 14.06
N SER A 616 7.28 -18.86 14.94
CA SER A 616 5.82 -18.64 14.93
C SER A 616 5.43 -17.18 15.23
N LEU A 617 4.31 -16.71 14.65
CA LEU A 617 3.77 -15.36 14.89
C LEU A 617 3.48 -15.05 16.37
N THR A 618 3.32 -16.10 17.19
CA THR A 618 3.11 -16.04 18.65
C THR A 618 4.38 -15.77 19.48
N GLN A 619 5.56 -15.75 18.85
CA GLN A 619 6.83 -15.40 19.50
C GLN A 619 7.18 -13.92 19.36
N ARG A 620 6.41 -13.16 18.57
CA ARG A 620 6.57 -11.71 18.38
C ARG A 620 6.28 -10.93 19.65
N ALA A 621 7.01 -9.84 19.84
CA ALA A 621 6.75 -8.87 20.91
C ALA A 621 6.93 -7.45 20.34
N THR A 622 5.92 -6.96 19.62
CA THR A 622 5.92 -5.68 18.88
C THR A 622 6.31 -4.46 19.75
N GLY A 623 5.94 -4.45 21.03
CA GLY A 623 6.33 -3.41 21.99
C GLY A 623 7.76 -3.50 22.56
N LEU A 624 8.50 -4.58 22.29
CA LEU A 624 9.90 -4.78 22.67
C LEU A 624 10.85 -4.78 21.47
N PHE A 625 10.38 -5.26 20.32
CA PHE A 625 11.13 -5.46 19.09
C PHE A 625 10.47 -4.71 17.93
N PRO A 626 10.45 -3.36 17.93
CA PRO A 626 9.69 -2.58 16.96
C PRO A 626 10.32 -2.62 15.57
N SER A 627 9.53 -3.07 14.59
CA SER A 627 9.85 -2.99 13.17
C SER A 627 9.34 -1.67 12.61
N ILE A 628 10.25 -0.74 12.33
CA ILE A 628 9.95 0.65 11.97
C ILE A 628 10.16 0.86 10.48
N LEU A 629 9.10 1.28 9.79
CA LEU A 629 9.11 1.73 8.40
C LEU A 629 9.17 3.26 8.43
N SER A 630 10.32 3.82 8.02
CA SER A 630 10.65 5.24 8.16
C SER A 630 10.63 5.94 6.81
N GLY A 631 9.92 7.06 6.76
CA GLY A 631 9.92 8.00 5.65
C GLY A 631 11.12 8.96 5.65
N GLU A 632 11.96 9.00 6.68
CA GLU A 632 13.16 9.85 6.76
C GLU A 632 14.30 9.29 5.87
N ILE A 633 14.06 9.28 4.56
CA ILE A 633 15.08 8.96 3.56
C ILE A 633 16.02 10.16 3.37
N GLY A 634 17.30 9.89 3.11
CA GLY A 634 18.30 10.95 2.94
C GLY A 634 18.81 11.50 4.27
N ALA A 635 18.44 12.74 4.60
CA ALA A 635 18.90 13.50 5.77
C ALA A 635 17.72 14.00 6.64
N SER A 636 17.98 14.24 7.93
CA SER A 636 16.92 14.57 8.89
C SER A 636 16.22 15.90 8.58
N GLY A 637 14.93 15.81 8.24
CA GLY A 637 14.11 16.94 7.83
C GLY A 637 12.70 16.52 7.43
N LEU A 638 12.11 17.26 6.48
CA LEU A 638 10.90 16.89 5.73
C LEU A 638 11.12 17.03 4.20
N THR A 639 12.29 17.54 3.78
CA THR A 639 12.55 18.00 2.41
C THR A 639 12.70 16.87 1.41
N ASP A 640 13.17 15.74 1.90
CA ASP A 640 13.60 14.55 1.20
C ASP A 640 12.79 13.31 1.62
N ASN A 641 11.91 13.42 2.62
CA ASN A 641 11.11 12.30 3.12
C ASN A 641 10.11 11.77 2.07
N SER A 642 9.87 10.46 2.09
CA SER A 642 8.95 9.77 1.18
C SER A 642 7.52 10.36 1.20
N TYR A 643 6.92 10.48 0.01
CA TYR A 643 5.53 10.94 -0.15
C TYR A 643 4.51 10.00 0.53
N SER A 644 4.80 8.70 0.55
CA SER A 644 4.09 7.69 1.33
C SER A 644 5.11 6.65 1.80
N VAL A 645 5.11 6.26 3.08
CA VAL A 645 6.02 5.19 3.56
C VAL A 645 5.62 3.85 2.94
N VAL A 646 4.31 3.58 2.91
CA VAL A 646 3.70 2.38 2.34
C VAL A 646 2.60 2.79 1.36
N ALA A 647 2.48 2.10 0.21
CA ALA A 647 1.40 2.37 -0.74
C ALA A 647 0.84 1.11 -1.40
N ALA A 648 -0.47 1.13 -1.64
CA ALA A 648 -1.24 0.13 -2.34
C ALA A 648 -2.08 0.82 -3.42
N VAL A 649 -1.88 0.45 -4.69
CA VAL A 649 -2.55 1.10 -5.83
C VAL A 649 -3.04 0.02 -6.80
N ARG A 650 -4.36 -0.10 -6.96
CA ARG A 650 -5.05 -1.09 -7.80
C ARG A 650 -4.69 -2.53 -7.43
N ILE A 651 -4.94 -2.89 -6.17
CA ILE A 651 -4.76 -4.26 -5.65
C ILE A 651 -6.10 -4.82 -5.12
N PRO A 652 -6.82 -5.64 -5.92
CA PRO A 652 -8.14 -6.14 -5.52
C PRO A 652 -8.06 -7.21 -4.43
N GLY A 653 -6.95 -7.95 -4.33
CA GLY A 653 -6.72 -8.91 -3.26
C GLY A 653 -6.30 -8.23 -1.96
N ARG A 654 -6.82 -8.73 -0.83
CA ARG A 654 -6.55 -8.15 0.50
C ARG A 654 -5.09 -8.37 0.91
N THR A 655 -4.39 -7.28 1.23
CA THR A 655 -3.03 -7.31 1.80
C THR A 655 -3.07 -7.11 3.32
N ARG A 656 -2.07 -7.61 4.06
CA ARG A 656 -2.02 -7.49 5.54
C ARG A 656 -0.78 -6.73 6.02
N LEU A 657 -0.98 -5.77 6.92
CA LEU A 657 0.05 -5.15 7.76
C LEU A 657 -0.18 -5.54 9.21
N ASP A 658 0.84 -6.02 9.91
CA ASP A 658 0.69 -6.61 11.24
C ASP A 658 1.88 -6.29 12.16
N GLY A 659 1.68 -5.48 13.19
CA GLY A 659 2.71 -5.20 14.20
C GLY A 659 3.83 -4.26 13.75
N LEU A 660 3.56 -3.37 12.79
CA LEU A 660 4.54 -2.45 12.18
C LEU A 660 4.38 -1.02 12.71
N THR A 661 5.48 -0.25 12.75
CA THR A 661 5.43 1.21 12.92
C THR A 661 5.65 1.88 11.56
N LEU A 662 4.79 2.81 11.16
CA LEU A 662 4.91 3.64 9.95
C LEU A 662 5.07 5.10 10.39
N GLU A 663 6.20 5.72 10.08
CA GLU A 663 6.54 7.06 10.60
C GLU A 663 7.28 7.97 9.62
N LEU A 664 7.23 9.27 9.90
CA LEU A 664 8.02 10.32 9.24
C LEU A 664 7.82 10.46 7.72
N GLY A 665 6.74 9.89 7.15
CA GLY A 665 6.33 10.21 5.79
C GLY A 665 5.94 11.69 5.66
N TYR A 666 6.27 12.31 4.51
CA TYR A 666 5.88 13.69 4.22
C TYR A 666 5.35 13.86 2.80
N SER A 667 4.12 14.36 2.69
CA SER A 667 3.48 14.69 1.42
C SER A 667 2.83 16.07 1.44
N GLU A 668 2.86 16.74 0.30
CA GLU A 668 2.09 17.94 0.04
C GLU A 668 0.63 17.63 -0.38
N PHE A 669 0.31 16.35 -0.68
CA PHE A 669 -0.97 15.93 -1.26
C PHE A 669 -1.57 14.63 -0.68
N SER A 670 -0.83 13.51 -0.70
CA SER A 670 -1.36 12.16 -0.44
C SER A 670 -1.07 11.65 0.97
N GLY A 671 -1.72 10.54 1.38
CA GLY A 671 -1.51 9.91 2.69
C GLY A 671 -0.06 9.52 2.93
N ALA A 672 0.52 10.01 4.03
CA ALA A 672 1.97 10.02 4.19
C ALA A 672 2.53 8.77 4.88
N GLY A 673 1.80 8.15 5.82
CA GLY A 673 2.14 6.81 6.32
C GLY A 673 1.73 5.72 5.33
N LEU A 674 0.43 5.63 5.04
CA LEU A 674 -0.18 4.65 4.15
C LEU A 674 -1.08 5.32 3.10
N TYR A 675 -0.90 4.96 1.83
CA TYR A 675 -1.79 5.37 0.74
C TYR A 675 -2.50 4.13 0.16
N LEU A 676 -3.85 4.18 0.10
CA LEU A 676 -4.70 3.16 -0.51
C LEU A 676 -5.52 3.80 -1.65
N GLU A 677 -5.37 3.27 -2.86
CA GLU A 677 -6.10 3.67 -4.07
C GLU A 677 -6.57 2.41 -4.81
N ASP A 678 -7.89 2.20 -4.97
CA ASP A 678 -8.45 0.96 -5.55
C ASP A 678 -7.84 -0.31 -4.89
N ALA A 679 -7.85 -0.33 -3.55
CA ALA A 679 -7.10 -1.31 -2.75
C ALA A 679 -7.82 -1.76 -1.47
N HIS A 680 -7.61 -3.02 -1.08
CA HIS A 680 -8.17 -3.61 0.16
C HIS A 680 -7.06 -3.94 1.17
N GLY A 681 -7.05 -3.28 2.33
CA GLY A 681 -6.03 -3.45 3.37
C GLY A 681 -6.59 -3.96 4.71
N ALA A 682 -5.92 -4.95 5.30
CA ALA A 682 -6.11 -5.35 6.70
C ALA A 682 -4.88 -4.92 7.54
N ILE A 683 -5.07 -3.97 8.44
CA ILE A 683 -4.00 -3.36 9.24
C ILE A 683 -4.28 -3.66 10.72
N SER A 684 -3.40 -4.43 11.36
CA SER A 684 -3.57 -4.92 12.72
C SER A 684 -2.36 -4.61 13.60
N ASP A 685 -2.60 -4.15 14.83
CA ASP A 685 -1.56 -3.94 15.86
C ASP A 685 -0.42 -2.98 15.42
N CYS A 686 -0.68 -2.12 14.43
CA CYS A 686 0.28 -1.19 13.84
C CYS A 686 0.24 0.20 14.51
N THR A 687 1.39 0.90 14.51
CA THR A 687 1.50 2.29 14.94
C THR A 687 1.77 3.21 13.75
N PHE A 688 1.01 4.28 13.61
CA PHE A 688 1.24 5.37 12.68
C PHE A 688 1.58 6.62 13.49
N ARG A 689 2.81 7.15 13.35
CA ARG A 689 3.22 8.33 14.12
C ARG A 689 4.01 9.35 13.32
N ASP A 690 3.82 10.62 13.68
CA ASP A 690 4.62 11.75 13.19
C ASP A 690 4.63 11.89 11.64
N ASN A 691 3.66 11.28 10.95
CA ASN A 691 3.47 11.40 9.50
C ASN A 691 2.71 12.69 9.17
N ARG A 692 3.04 13.32 8.04
CA ARG A 692 2.45 14.60 7.67
C ARG A 692 2.07 14.69 6.19
N SER A 693 0.82 15.01 5.88
CA SER A 693 0.31 15.03 4.50
C SER A 693 -0.41 16.31 4.09
N GLY A 694 -0.71 16.39 2.80
CA GLY A 694 -1.82 17.19 2.29
C GLY A 694 -3.14 16.68 2.87
N SER A 695 -3.52 15.43 2.53
CA SER A 695 -4.75 14.77 3.00
C SER A 695 -4.46 13.46 3.73
N GLY A 696 -4.98 13.29 4.94
CA GLY A 696 -4.85 12.07 5.76
C GLY A 696 -3.44 11.86 6.30
N GLY A 697 -3.13 12.36 7.51
CA GLY A 697 -1.74 12.44 7.99
C GLY A 697 -1.04 11.07 8.07
N ALA A 698 -1.69 10.12 8.73
CA ALA A 698 -1.27 8.73 8.78
C ALA A 698 -1.69 7.93 7.55
N ALA A 699 -2.95 8.06 7.12
CA ALA A 699 -3.52 7.24 6.05
C ALA A 699 -4.52 8.00 5.16
N LEU A 700 -4.53 7.68 3.87
CA LEU A 700 -5.51 8.16 2.89
C LEU A 700 -6.11 6.98 2.14
N LEU A 701 -7.44 6.92 2.13
CA LEU A 701 -8.26 5.99 1.35
C LEU A 701 -8.93 6.76 0.20
N ALA A 702 -8.66 6.34 -1.04
CA ALA A 702 -9.24 6.92 -2.24
C ALA A 702 -9.75 5.84 -3.22
N GLN A 703 -10.63 6.25 -4.14
CA GLN A 703 -11.18 5.43 -5.22
C GLN A 703 -11.67 4.04 -4.75
N ALA A 704 -12.80 4.01 -4.04
CA ALA A 704 -13.48 2.81 -3.56
C ALA A 704 -12.64 1.83 -2.71
N SER A 705 -11.54 2.29 -2.09
CA SER A 705 -10.69 1.46 -1.23
C SER A 705 -11.41 1.01 0.04
N GLU A 706 -10.99 -0.13 0.59
CA GLU A 706 -11.41 -0.61 1.90
C GLU A 706 -10.21 -0.75 2.84
N ALA A 707 -10.33 -0.25 4.07
CA ALA A 707 -9.35 -0.52 5.12
C ALA A 707 -10.01 -1.05 6.39
N GLU A 708 -9.36 -2.00 7.03
CA GLU A 708 -9.68 -2.50 8.36
C GLU A 708 -8.50 -2.15 9.29
N PHE A 709 -8.73 -1.34 10.32
CA PHE A 709 -7.73 -0.93 11.31
C PHE A 709 -8.08 -1.49 12.68
N VAL A 710 -7.33 -2.50 13.16
CA VAL A 710 -7.64 -3.24 14.40
C VAL A 710 -6.50 -3.11 15.40
N ARG A 711 -6.77 -2.63 16.63
CA ARG A 711 -5.74 -2.36 17.67
C ARG A 711 -4.62 -1.42 17.20
N CYS A 712 -4.92 -0.54 16.25
CA CYS A 712 -3.94 0.38 15.68
C CYS A 712 -3.79 1.64 16.53
N ARG A 713 -2.58 2.22 16.56
CA ARG A 713 -2.28 3.48 17.24
C ARG A 713 -1.96 4.56 16.22
N PHE A 714 -2.68 5.68 16.27
CA PHE A 714 -2.44 6.86 15.45
C PHE A 714 -2.02 8.01 16.38
N GLN A 715 -0.76 8.44 16.32
CA GLN A 715 -0.21 9.46 17.22
C GLN A 715 0.44 10.63 16.48
N SER A 716 0.05 11.86 16.83
CA SER A 716 0.76 13.08 16.40
C SER A 716 0.90 13.26 14.88
N ASN A 717 0.03 12.62 14.09
CA ASN A 717 0.01 12.77 12.64
C ASN A 717 -0.70 14.08 12.26
N ILE A 718 -0.30 14.69 11.14
CA ILE A 718 -0.74 16.04 10.74
C ILE A 718 -1.24 16.04 9.29
N ALA A 719 -2.43 16.58 9.05
CA ALA A 719 -2.94 16.82 7.70
C ALA A 719 -3.25 18.31 7.48
N LEU A 720 -2.83 18.85 6.35
CA LEU A 720 -3.13 20.24 5.95
C LEU A 720 -4.58 20.42 5.48
N TYR A 721 -5.19 19.33 5.04
CA TYR A 721 -6.56 19.18 4.55
C TYR A 721 -7.09 17.83 5.05
N GLY A 722 -8.36 17.73 5.42
CA GLY A 722 -8.91 16.47 5.93
C GLY A 722 -8.29 16.02 7.25
N GLY A 723 -8.38 14.71 7.48
CA GLY A 723 -8.23 14.08 8.79
C GLY A 723 -6.79 13.99 9.26
N GLY A 724 -6.52 14.43 10.50
CA GLY A 724 -5.15 14.45 11.05
C GLY A 724 -4.47 13.08 11.05
N ALA A 725 -5.22 12.01 11.26
CA ALA A 725 -4.77 10.64 11.04
C ALA A 725 -5.30 10.07 9.70
N ILE A 726 -6.62 9.93 9.52
CA ILE A 726 -7.22 9.21 8.38
C ILE A 726 -8.13 10.13 7.56
N SER A 727 -7.93 10.17 6.24
CA SER A 727 -8.89 10.74 5.29
C SER A 727 -9.52 9.64 4.42
N ILE A 728 -10.83 9.74 4.19
CA ILE A 728 -11.62 8.75 3.43
C ILE A 728 -12.47 9.47 2.38
N TYR A 729 -12.24 9.18 1.10
CA TYR A 729 -12.93 9.84 -0.03
C TYR A 729 -13.37 8.85 -1.12
N ASP A 730 -14.12 9.34 -2.11
CA ASP A 730 -14.47 8.63 -3.35
C ASP A 730 -15.10 7.25 -3.11
N ALA A 731 -16.14 7.19 -2.28
CA ALA A 731 -16.87 5.97 -1.89
C ALA A 731 -16.03 4.88 -1.19
N SER A 732 -14.83 5.21 -0.70
CA SER A 732 -14.01 4.33 0.13
C SER A 732 -14.61 4.13 1.54
N ASN A 733 -14.22 3.06 2.23
CA ASN A 733 -14.74 2.71 3.56
C ASN A 733 -13.62 2.32 4.55
N ALA A 734 -13.74 2.73 5.82
CA ALA A 734 -12.86 2.29 6.90
C ALA A 734 -13.62 1.62 8.05
N ALA A 735 -13.27 0.38 8.36
CA ALA A 735 -13.60 -0.26 9.63
C ALA A 735 -12.47 0.03 10.63
N ILE A 736 -12.80 0.53 11.83
CA ILE A 736 -11.82 0.92 12.85
C ILE A 736 -12.26 0.28 14.18
N ASP A 737 -11.50 -0.67 14.70
CA ASP A 737 -11.82 -1.37 15.96
C ASP A 737 -10.62 -1.38 16.93
N GLN A 738 -10.91 -1.34 18.23
CA GLN A 738 -9.93 -1.37 19.33
C GLN A 738 -8.78 -0.35 19.21
N SER A 739 -8.95 0.72 18.43
CA SER A 739 -7.87 1.58 17.95
C SER A 739 -7.79 2.91 18.73
N THR A 740 -6.61 3.51 18.79
CA THR A 740 -6.32 4.69 19.62
C THR A 740 -5.76 5.84 18.79
N PHE A 741 -6.38 7.02 18.87
CA PHE A 741 -6.02 8.24 18.16
C PHE A 741 -5.65 9.33 19.18
N ILE A 742 -4.37 9.70 19.24
CA ILE A 742 -3.81 10.65 20.21
C ILE A 742 -3.12 11.82 19.51
N ASP A 743 -3.48 13.05 19.90
CA ASP A 743 -2.81 14.30 19.51
C ASP A 743 -2.63 14.51 17.99
N ASN A 744 -3.48 13.90 17.15
CA ASN A 744 -3.45 14.12 15.70
C ASN A 744 -4.09 15.47 15.35
N SER A 745 -3.64 16.09 14.25
CA SER A 745 -4.01 17.46 13.87
C SER A 745 -4.47 17.54 12.42
N GLY A 746 -5.77 17.71 12.20
CA GLY A 746 -6.38 17.86 10.87
C GLY A 746 -6.90 19.27 10.61
N ALA A 747 -7.33 19.53 9.37
CA ALA A 747 -8.08 20.76 9.05
C ALA A 747 -9.59 20.56 9.26
N TRP A 748 -10.10 19.40 8.83
CA TRP A 748 -11.42 18.82 9.08
C TRP A 748 -11.16 17.50 9.80
N GLY A 749 -11.75 17.22 10.95
CA GLY A 749 -11.51 15.95 11.63
C GLY A 749 -10.12 15.88 12.26
N GLY A 750 -9.97 16.18 13.55
CA GLY A 750 -8.65 16.13 14.20
C GLY A 750 -7.98 14.75 14.10
N ALA A 751 -8.77 13.67 14.09
CA ALA A 751 -8.31 12.32 13.82
C ALA A 751 -8.80 11.81 12.44
N VAL A 752 -10.11 11.82 12.17
CA VAL A 752 -10.68 11.19 10.97
C VAL A 752 -11.61 12.13 10.23
N ALA A 753 -11.48 12.20 8.90
CA ALA A 753 -12.39 12.91 8.01
C ALA A 753 -12.92 12.03 6.89
N ALA A 754 -14.22 12.13 6.60
CA ALA A 754 -14.88 11.42 5.51
C ALA A 754 -15.70 12.37 4.62
N GLY A 755 -15.60 12.21 3.31
CA GLY A 755 -16.38 12.99 2.34
C GLY A 755 -16.90 12.11 1.20
N GLY A 756 -18.23 11.88 1.16
CA GLY A 756 -18.82 10.92 0.22
C GLY A 756 -18.39 9.46 0.48
N ALA A 757 -18.24 9.09 1.75
CA ALA A 757 -17.57 7.86 2.19
C ALA A 757 -18.21 7.24 3.45
N GLY A 758 -17.64 6.16 3.98
CA GLY A 758 -18.14 5.49 5.19
C GLY A 758 -17.05 5.20 6.24
N ALA A 759 -17.40 5.29 7.52
CA ALA A 759 -16.61 4.70 8.59
C ALA A 759 -17.46 4.00 9.65
N ASP A 760 -16.93 2.90 10.16
CA ASP A 760 -17.56 2.04 11.17
C ASP A 760 -16.57 1.84 12.34
N ILE A 761 -16.76 2.64 13.39
CA ILE A 761 -15.81 2.86 14.49
C ILE A 761 -16.31 2.17 15.76
N ARG A 762 -15.57 1.17 16.26
CA ARG A 762 -15.86 0.38 17.45
C ARG A 762 -14.73 0.45 18.47
N SER A 763 -15.06 0.30 19.75
CA SER A 763 -14.11 -0.02 20.83
C SER A 763 -12.89 0.92 20.93
N SER A 764 -12.99 2.15 20.41
CA SER A 764 -11.84 3.00 20.07
C SER A 764 -11.76 4.26 20.92
N VAL A 765 -10.56 4.83 21.04
CA VAL A 765 -10.26 5.96 21.94
C VAL A 765 -9.66 7.12 21.15
N PHE A 766 -10.30 8.29 21.20
CA PHE A 766 -9.85 9.53 20.56
C PHE A 766 -9.57 10.56 21.64
N THR A 767 -8.29 10.89 21.86
CA THR A 767 -7.85 11.83 22.91
C THR A 767 -6.97 12.94 22.36
N GLY A 768 -7.27 14.19 22.72
CA GLY A 768 -6.39 15.34 22.44
C GLY A 768 -6.26 15.76 20.96
N ASN A 769 -7.02 15.14 20.04
CA ASN A 769 -6.95 15.46 18.62
C ASN A 769 -7.51 16.86 18.33
N ALA A 770 -7.04 17.50 17.25
CA ALA A 770 -7.31 18.90 16.96
C ALA A 770 -7.71 19.16 15.50
N ALA A 771 -8.91 19.69 15.28
CA ALA A 771 -9.31 20.29 13.99
C ALA A 771 -8.95 21.78 14.00
N THR A 772 -7.82 22.13 13.35
CA THR A 772 -7.19 23.45 13.50
C THR A 772 -7.90 24.59 12.77
N THR A 773 -8.71 24.26 11.75
CA THR A 773 -9.23 25.24 10.79
C THR A 773 -10.76 25.22 10.69
N TYR A 774 -11.36 24.03 10.82
CA TYR A 774 -12.81 23.82 10.66
C TYR A 774 -13.40 23.02 11.84
N ASN A 775 -14.20 21.99 11.56
CA ASN A 775 -15.04 21.29 12.54
C ASN A 775 -14.46 19.92 12.91
N GLY A 776 -15.12 19.24 13.87
CA GLY A 776 -14.89 17.82 14.14
C GLY A 776 -13.57 17.57 14.85
N GLY A 777 -13.46 17.95 16.12
CA GLY A 777 -12.18 17.89 16.83
C GLY A 777 -11.57 16.49 16.94
N ALA A 778 -12.37 15.43 16.86
CA ALA A 778 -11.92 14.09 16.47
C ALA A 778 -12.43 13.68 15.08
N LEU A 779 -13.73 13.82 14.81
CA LEU A 779 -14.41 13.24 13.65
C LEU A 779 -15.17 14.31 12.82
N ASP A 780 -14.98 14.35 11.50
CA ASP A 780 -15.70 15.23 10.55
C ASP A 780 -16.24 14.39 9.37
N PHE A 781 -17.57 14.37 9.16
CA PHE A 781 -18.25 13.51 8.19
C PHE A 781 -19.25 14.29 7.34
N ASP A 782 -18.89 14.56 6.09
CA ASP A 782 -19.74 15.29 5.13
C ASP A 782 -20.35 14.34 4.08
N ASN A 783 -21.68 14.32 3.96
CA ASN A 783 -22.43 13.44 3.04
C ASN A 783 -21.91 11.98 3.12
N SER A 784 -21.83 11.44 4.33
CA SER A 784 -21.10 10.20 4.65
C SER A 784 -21.85 9.34 5.68
N THR A 785 -21.43 8.10 5.90
CA THR A 785 -21.98 7.25 6.97
C THR A 785 -21.02 7.17 8.15
N LEU A 786 -21.53 7.44 9.36
CA LEU A 786 -20.81 7.29 10.61
C LEU A 786 -21.55 6.32 11.55
N THR A 787 -20.93 5.17 11.79
CA THR A 787 -21.27 4.30 12.93
C THR A 787 -20.19 4.46 13.99
N LEU A 788 -20.57 4.72 15.24
CA LEU A 788 -19.68 4.93 16.37
C LEU A 788 -20.19 4.17 17.61
N ALA A 789 -19.43 3.19 18.09
CA ALA A 789 -19.86 2.27 19.14
C ALA A 789 -18.80 1.97 20.20
N SER A 790 -19.19 1.79 21.47
CA SER A 790 -18.30 1.46 22.60
C SER A 790 -16.99 2.28 22.62
N SER A 791 -17.07 3.57 22.28
CA SER A 791 -15.89 4.40 22.02
C SER A 791 -15.84 5.64 22.92
N ILE A 792 -14.62 6.07 23.25
CA ILE A 792 -14.33 7.25 24.06
C ILE A 792 -13.81 8.37 23.15
N LEU A 793 -14.44 9.54 23.19
CA LEU A 793 -13.93 10.76 22.58
C LEU A 793 -13.72 11.78 23.70
N SER A 794 -12.47 12.07 24.08
CA SER A 794 -12.17 12.95 25.21
C SER A 794 -11.14 14.05 24.92
N GLY A 795 -11.42 15.27 25.36
CA GLY A 795 -10.47 16.39 25.30
C GLY A 795 -10.02 16.80 23.90
N ASN A 796 -10.75 16.38 22.85
CA ASN A 796 -10.49 16.79 21.47
C ASN A 796 -10.98 18.23 21.24
N THR A 797 -10.44 18.91 20.23
CA THR A 797 -10.64 20.35 20.03
C THR A 797 -10.94 20.71 18.57
N SER A 798 -11.86 21.65 18.33
CA SER A 798 -12.07 22.25 17.00
C SER A 798 -12.08 23.78 17.06
N SER A 799 -11.60 24.44 16.01
CA SER A 799 -11.66 25.91 15.92
C SER A 799 -13.04 26.44 15.54
N GLN A 800 -13.87 25.61 14.88
CA GLN A 800 -15.28 25.89 14.59
C GLN A 800 -16.19 25.01 15.47
N ASP A 801 -17.10 24.22 14.90
CA ASP A 801 -18.08 23.41 15.63
C ASP A 801 -17.63 21.97 15.89
N GLY A 802 -18.38 21.26 16.73
CA GLY A 802 -18.24 19.81 16.93
C GLY A 802 -16.88 19.43 17.50
N GLY A 803 -16.55 19.93 18.69
CA GLY A 803 -15.26 19.68 19.35
C GLY A 803 -14.94 18.18 19.53
N ALA A 804 -15.94 17.30 19.52
CA ALA A 804 -15.75 15.86 19.34
C ALA A 804 -16.08 15.42 17.90
N VAL A 805 -17.32 15.68 17.45
CA VAL A 805 -17.88 15.15 16.20
C VAL A 805 -18.66 16.24 15.46
N TRP A 806 -18.47 16.32 14.16
CA TRP A 806 -19.30 17.13 13.26
C TRP A 806 -19.76 16.29 12.06
N THR A 807 -21.05 16.35 11.74
CA THR A 807 -21.64 15.68 10.57
C THR A 807 -22.55 16.63 9.79
N ALA A 808 -22.69 16.41 8.48
CA ALA A 808 -23.57 17.22 7.66
C ALA A 808 -24.10 16.55 6.38
N ASN A 809 -25.04 17.26 5.75
CA ASN A 809 -25.53 17.09 4.38
C ASN A 809 -26.27 15.78 4.10
N GLY A 810 -26.92 15.20 5.11
CA GLY A 810 -27.73 13.99 4.96
C GLY A 810 -26.95 12.72 5.26
N SER A 811 -25.99 12.82 6.19
CA SER A 811 -25.23 11.71 6.73
C SER A 811 -26.11 10.79 7.58
N ASP A 812 -25.81 9.49 7.58
CA ASP A 812 -26.41 8.51 8.49
C ASP A 812 -25.52 8.37 9.74
N VAL A 813 -26.03 8.77 10.90
CA VAL A 813 -25.25 8.96 12.14
C VAL A 813 -25.80 8.09 13.27
N ASN A 814 -25.10 6.99 13.55
CA ASN A 814 -25.48 6.02 14.57
C ASN A 814 -24.43 6.00 15.69
N VAL A 815 -24.78 6.52 16.88
CA VAL A 815 -23.88 6.60 18.04
C VAL A 815 -24.45 5.77 19.19
N ALA A 816 -23.74 4.73 19.61
CA ALA A 816 -24.24 3.76 20.59
C ALA A 816 -23.21 3.44 21.68
N ASN A 817 -23.62 3.49 22.95
CA ASN A 817 -22.79 3.06 24.09
C ASN A 817 -21.43 3.79 24.14
N CYS A 818 -21.40 5.11 23.93
CA CYS A 818 -20.15 5.89 23.86
C CYS A 818 -20.00 6.86 25.04
N THR A 819 -18.78 7.37 25.24
CA THR A 819 -18.48 8.44 26.21
C THR A 819 -17.80 9.61 25.51
N ILE A 820 -18.51 10.73 25.37
CA ILE A 820 -18.06 11.95 24.70
C ILE A 820 -17.87 13.02 25.79
N PHE A 821 -16.62 13.22 26.23
CA PHE A 821 -16.29 13.97 27.44
C PHE A 821 -15.29 15.12 27.24
N GLY A 822 -15.59 16.31 27.76
CA GLY A 822 -14.59 17.37 27.90
C GLY A 822 -14.02 17.92 26.59
N ASN A 823 -14.67 17.66 25.45
CA ASN A 823 -14.22 18.15 24.14
C ASN A 823 -14.61 19.63 23.95
N THR A 824 -13.83 20.40 23.20
CA THR A 824 -13.94 21.86 23.15
C THR A 824 -14.07 22.40 21.73
N ALA A 825 -15.04 23.29 21.50
CA ALA A 825 -15.24 23.99 20.24
C ALA A 825 -14.99 25.50 20.36
N GLY A 826 -14.34 26.09 19.36
CA GLY A 826 -14.19 27.55 19.23
C GLY A 826 -15.49 28.25 18.81
N ALA A 827 -16.37 27.54 18.08
CA ALA A 827 -17.74 27.94 17.81
C ALA A 827 -18.72 27.26 18.78
N TYR A 828 -19.92 26.88 18.34
CA TYR A 828 -21.08 26.75 19.23
C TYR A 828 -21.00 25.52 20.14
N THR A 829 -20.75 24.32 19.59
CA THR A 829 -21.01 23.04 20.28
C THR A 829 -19.76 22.21 20.49
N GLY A 830 -19.42 21.90 21.75
CA GLY A 830 -18.19 21.17 22.13
C GLY A 830 -18.23 19.66 21.87
N GLY A 831 -19.39 19.01 21.96
CA GLY A 831 -19.52 17.57 21.72
C GLY A 831 -19.84 17.23 20.26
N LEU A 832 -21.07 16.79 19.99
CA LEU A 832 -21.52 16.35 18.65
C LEU A 832 -22.42 17.40 17.98
N VAL A 833 -22.20 17.64 16.69
CA VAL A 833 -23.08 18.44 15.81
C VAL A 833 -23.50 17.64 14.59
N ALA A 834 -24.78 17.72 14.20
CA ALA A 834 -25.31 17.10 12.98
C ALA A 834 -26.25 18.05 12.20
N TYR A 835 -26.14 18.07 10.87
CA TYR A 835 -26.85 19.03 10.00
C TYR A 835 -27.58 18.34 8.83
N LEU A 836 -28.91 18.29 8.90
CA LEU A 836 -29.83 17.64 7.95
C LEU A 836 -29.77 16.09 7.92
N ASP A 837 -29.14 15.51 8.94
CA ASP A 837 -28.75 14.10 9.01
C ASP A 837 -29.85 13.17 9.60
N ALA A 838 -29.65 11.86 9.52
CA ALA A 838 -30.41 10.88 10.31
C ALA A 838 -29.61 10.53 11.57
N VAL A 839 -30.13 10.88 12.75
CA VAL A 839 -29.37 10.84 14.02
C VAL A 839 -30.01 9.89 15.02
N ASN A 840 -29.32 8.80 15.34
CA ASN A 840 -29.78 7.76 16.25
C ASN A 840 -28.75 7.57 17.37
N ILE A 841 -29.07 8.11 18.56
CA ILE A 841 -28.15 8.14 19.71
C ILE A 841 -28.71 7.23 20.83
N ALA A 842 -27.94 6.23 21.27
CA ALA A 842 -28.34 5.29 22.32
C ALA A 842 -27.24 5.08 23.36
N SER A 843 -27.63 4.82 24.63
CA SER A 843 -26.71 4.41 25.72
C SER A 843 -25.46 5.29 25.90
N THR A 844 -25.50 6.57 25.53
CA THR A 844 -24.29 7.40 25.40
C THR A 844 -24.21 8.49 26.48
N ILE A 845 -23.01 8.76 26.98
CA ILE A 845 -22.70 9.89 27.87
C ILE A 845 -22.15 11.06 27.05
N PHE A 846 -22.76 12.24 27.21
CA PHE A 846 -22.18 13.53 26.81
C PHE A 846 -22.04 14.43 28.04
N TRP A 847 -20.80 14.73 28.43
CA TRP A 847 -20.54 15.47 29.68
C TRP A 847 -19.29 16.36 29.63
N GLY A 848 -19.35 17.56 30.20
CA GLY A 848 -18.22 18.47 30.31
C GLY A 848 -17.71 19.06 29.00
N ASN A 849 -18.36 18.78 27.86
CA ASN A 849 -17.97 19.37 26.57
C ASN A 849 -18.33 20.85 26.57
N THR A 850 -17.49 21.69 25.96
CA THR A 850 -17.62 23.16 26.04
C THR A 850 -17.60 23.82 24.66
N GLY A 851 -18.41 24.84 24.49
CA GLY A 851 -18.41 25.69 23.29
C GLY A 851 -19.07 27.03 23.60
N THR A 852 -19.30 27.84 22.58
CA THR A 852 -19.87 29.19 22.73
C THR A 852 -21.40 29.24 22.76
N HIS A 853 -22.11 28.10 22.64
CA HIS A 853 -23.56 28.06 22.84
C HIS A 853 -23.95 28.41 24.28
N ALA A 854 -25.06 29.13 24.46
CA ALA A 854 -25.50 29.59 25.78
C ALA A 854 -26.19 28.51 26.64
N GLY A 855 -26.62 27.39 26.06
CA GLY A 855 -27.26 26.28 26.76
C GLY A 855 -26.26 25.15 27.04
N VAL A 856 -26.25 24.62 28.27
CA VAL A 856 -25.32 23.57 28.70
C VAL A 856 -25.50 22.28 27.88
N GLN A 857 -26.75 21.90 27.60
CA GLN A 857 -27.09 20.79 26.70
C GLN A 857 -26.57 21.03 25.28
N ASP A 858 -26.69 22.27 24.80
CA ASP A 858 -26.35 22.63 23.42
C ASP A 858 -24.83 22.80 23.23
N GLN A 859 -24.05 22.77 24.32
CA GLN A 859 -22.60 22.54 24.27
C GLN A 859 -22.26 21.03 24.19
N GLN A 860 -23.18 20.14 24.62
CA GLN A 860 -23.00 18.69 24.59
C GLN A 860 -23.37 18.08 23.24
N VAL A 861 -24.56 18.37 22.73
CA VAL A 861 -25.03 17.84 21.44
C VAL A 861 -26.10 18.73 20.82
N VAL A 862 -25.96 18.99 19.52
CA VAL A 862 -26.90 19.75 18.69
C VAL A 862 -27.16 18.99 17.40
N TYR A 863 -28.41 18.93 16.96
CA TYR A 863 -28.74 18.49 15.60
C TYR A 863 -29.83 19.35 14.99
N VAL A 864 -29.64 19.77 13.73
CA VAL A 864 -30.47 20.81 13.09
C VAL A 864 -31.05 20.29 11.78
N GLY A 865 -32.39 20.27 11.70
CA GLY A 865 -33.12 19.71 10.56
C GLY A 865 -33.03 18.18 10.42
N ALA A 866 -32.32 17.51 11.34
CA ALA A 866 -32.15 16.08 11.39
C ALA A 866 -33.43 15.34 11.82
N THR A 867 -33.47 14.02 11.56
CA THR A 867 -34.54 13.13 12.06
C THR A 867 -33.99 12.09 13.03
N GLY A 868 -34.75 11.79 14.10
CA GLY A 868 -34.33 10.87 15.16
C GLY A 868 -34.21 11.54 16.53
N GLY A 869 -33.21 11.15 17.33
CA GLY A 869 -32.92 11.70 18.65
C GLY A 869 -32.19 10.74 19.60
N ALA A 870 -32.00 11.18 20.86
CA ALA A 870 -31.27 10.43 21.88
C ALA A 870 -32.18 9.58 22.77
N ARG A 871 -31.76 8.37 23.15
CA ARG A 871 -32.50 7.47 24.06
C ARG A 871 -31.57 6.76 25.04
N TYR A 872 -32.05 6.45 26.25
CA TYR A 872 -31.28 5.83 27.33
C TYR A 872 -29.88 6.46 27.52
N SER A 873 -29.80 7.79 27.47
CA SER A 873 -28.51 8.52 27.41
C SER A 873 -28.36 9.53 28.55
N ARG A 874 -27.12 9.94 28.85
CA ARG A 874 -26.78 10.99 29.84
C ARG A 874 -26.27 12.21 29.08
N VAL A 875 -26.91 13.37 29.28
CA VAL A 875 -26.55 14.61 28.58
C VAL A 875 -26.54 15.76 29.58
N GLN A 876 -25.38 16.37 29.81
CA GLN A 876 -25.25 17.45 30.79
C GLN A 876 -26.25 18.60 30.49
N GLY A 877 -27.03 18.99 31.49
CA GLY A 877 -28.04 20.06 31.35
C GLY A 877 -29.27 19.68 30.53
N TRP A 878 -29.57 18.38 30.33
CA TRP A 878 -30.73 17.86 29.59
C TRP A 878 -32.03 18.64 29.81
N THR A 879 -32.63 19.08 28.71
CA THR A 879 -33.87 19.87 28.68
C THR A 879 -35.11 19.09 28.21
N GLY A 880 -34.91 17.90 27.64
CA GLY A 880 -35.95 17.14 26.93
C GLY A 880 -36.18 17.54 25.48
N PHE A 881 -35.46 18.54 24.95
CA PHE A 881 -35.63 19.00 23.56
C PHE A 881 -35.16 17.97 22.51
N LEU A 882 -34.15 17.14 22.84
CA LEU A 882 -33.50 16.18 21.94
C LEU A 882 -34.30 14.86 21.75
N GLY A 883 -35.63 14.97 21.73
CA GLY A 883 -36.55 13.89 21.33
C GLY A 883 -36.41 12.58 22.11
N GLY A 884 -36.53 11.47 21.37
CA GLY A 884 -36.29 10.09 21.83
C GLY A 884 -37.05 9.69 23.10
N GLY A 885 -38.36 9.47 22.96
CA GLY A 885 -39.25 9.12 24.08
C GLY A 885 -38.89 7.79 24.76
N GLY A 886 -38.10 7.85 25.83
CA GLY A 886 -37.81 6.76 26.77
C GLY A 886 -37.61 7.30 28.19
N PRO A 887 -37.88 6.52 29.24
CA PRO A 887 -37.90 7.00 30.63
C PRO A 887 -36.51 7.35 31.20
N ALA A 888 -35.43 6.93 30.54
CA ALA A 888 -34.07 6.93 31.09
C ALA A 888 -33.14 8.02 30.54
N ASN A 889 -33.61 8.98 29.73
CA ASN A 889 -32.79 10.15 29.37
C ASN A 889 -32.65 11.11 30.56
N SER A 890 -31.43 11.49 30.92
CA SER A 890 -31.17 12.27 32.14
C SER A 890 -30.01 13.25 32.00
N GLY A 891 -30.09 14.36 32.74
CA GLY A 891 -28.99 15.31 32.97
C GLY A 891 -28.35 15.19 34.35
N ALA A 892 -28.64 14.11 35.08
CA ALA A 892 -27.92 13.75 36.31
C ALA A 892 -26.46 13.39 35.99
N ASP A 893 -25.59 13.58 37.00
CA ASP A 893 -24.17 13.26 36.90
C ASP A 893 -23.95 11.76 36.62
N PRO A 894 -23.13 11.39 35.62
CA PRO A 894 -22.81 9.98 35.35
C PRO A 894 -21.92 9.33 36.41
N LEU A 895 -21.38 10.10 37.37
CA LEU A 895 -20.48 9.62 38.44
C LEU A 895 -19.30 8.81 37.88
N LEU A 896 -18.60 9.40 36.91
CA LEU A 896 -17.37 8.86 36.34
C LEU A 896 -16.24 8.86 37.39
N MET A 897 -15.35 7.86 37.33
CA MET A 897 -14.35 7.62 38.36
C MET A 897 -13.25 8.71 38.38
N ASN A 898 -12.43 8.85 37.34
CA ASN A 898 -11.48 9.96 37.21
C ASN A 898 -11.28 10.40 35.75
N PRO A 899 -12.30 11.03 35.13
CA PRO A 899 -12.26 11.35 33.70
C PRO A 899 -11.23 12.43 33.34
N ALA A 900 -10.75 13.20 34.32
CA ALA A 900 -9.64 14.15 34.14
C ALA A 900 -8.27 13.46 34.00
N ALA A 901 -8.15 12.19 34.38
CA ALA A 901 -6.99 11.33 34.15
C ALA A 901 -7.23 10.28 33.04
N GLY A 902 -8.35 10.37 32.31
CA GLY A 902 -8.73 9.41 31.27
C GLY A 902 -9.49 8.18 31.77
N ASP A 903 -9.83 8.10 33.06
CA ASP A 903 -10.63 6.99 33.62
C ASP A 903 -12.13 7.31 33.56
N PHE A 904 -12.80 6.66 32.61
CA PHE A 904 -14.24 6.79 32.33
C PHE A 904 -15.09 5.67 32.93
N SER A 905 -14.54 4.91 33.89
CA SER A 905 -15.28 3.89 34.64
C SER A 905 -16.40 4.50 35.46
N LEU A 906 -17.47 3.75 35.71
CA LEU A 906 -18.59 4.20 36.56
C LEU A 906 -18.30 3.92 38.04
N ARG A 907 -18.64 4.88 38.91
CA ARG A 907 -18.64 4.67 40.37
C ARG A 907 -19.87 3.85 40.79
N PRO A 908 -19.81 3.09 41.90
CA PRO A 908 -20.98 2.48 42.52
C PRO A 908 -22.12 3.48 42.75
N ALA A 909 -23.36 3.02 42.59
CA ALA A 909 -24.58 3.84 42.60
C ALA A 909 -24.65 4.94 41.52
N SER A 910 -23.83 4.87 40.46
CA SER A 910 -24.09 5.63 39.24
C SER A 910 -25.42 5.23 38.61
N ALA A 911 -26.24 6.22 38.27
CA ALA A 911 -27.48 6.01 37.52
C ALA A 911 -27.24 5.62 36.03
N CYS A 912 -26.01 5.28 35.65
CA CYS A 912 -25.67 4.70 34.34
C CYS A 912 -25.65 3.17 34.35
N ILE A 913 -25.56 2.55 35.54
CA ILE A 913 -25.47 1.11 35.74
C ILE A 913 -26.82 0.44 35.45
N ASP A 914 -26.83 -0.65 34.68
CA ASP A 914 -28.02 -1.39 34.22
C ASP A 914 -29.12 -0.48 33.60
N ALA A 915 -28.70 0.63 32.96
CA ALA A 915 -29.59 1.73 32.55
C ALA A 915 -29.67 1.98 31.02
N GLY A 916 -28.89 1.28 30.21
CA GLY A 916 -28.80 1.48 28.74
C GLY A 916 -29.81 0.70 27.91
N ASP A 917 -29.74 0.85 26.58
CA ASP A 917 -30.48 -0.01 25.64
C ASP A 917 -29.59 -1.13 25.10
N THR A 918 -29.88 -2.37 25.52
CA THR A 918 -29.17 -3.57 25.04
C THR A 918 -29.43 -3.85 23.57
N ALA A 919 -30.57 -3.41 23.00
CA ALA A 919 -30.83 -3.58 21.57
C ALA A 919 -29.93 -2.69 20.69
N SER A 920 -29.29 -1.65 21.25
CA SER A 920 -28.34 -0.81 20.51
C SER A 920 -27.08 -1.59 20.09
N LEU A 921 -26.63 -2.58 20.88
CA LEU A 921 -25.56 -3.50 20.50
C LEU A 921 -25.92 -4.41 19.31
N LEU A 922 -27.22 -4.54 18.99
CA LEU A 922 -27.75 -5.37 17.91
C LEU A 922 -28.13 -4.55 16.67
N MET A 923 -27.98 -3.21 16.71
CA MET A 923 -28.20 -2.31 15.57
C MET A 923 -26.89 -1.98 14.83
N LEU A 924 -25.76 -2.50 15.29
CA LEU A 924 -24.44 -2.32 14.71
C LEU A 924 -24.11 -3.48 13.74
N PRO A 925 -23.24 -3.28 12.72
CA PRO A 925 -22.80 -4.39 11.87
C PRO A 925 -22.08 -5.48 12.69
N VAL A 926 -22.27 -6.73 12.27
CA VAL A 926 -21.89 -7.98 12.96
C VAL A 926 -20.36 -8.16 12.98
N PRO A 927 -19.75 -8.72 14.05
CA PRO A 927 -20.35 -9.31 15.25
C PRO A 927 -20.80 -8.30 16.30
N PRO A 928 -21.84 -8.63 17.11
CA PRO A 928 -22.26 -7.79 18.23
C PRO A 928 -21.18 -7.73 19.31
N LEU A 929 -20.99 -6.54 19.87
CA LEU A 929 -19.94 -6.24 20.85
C LEU A 929 -20.14 -7.05 22.14
N SER A 930 -19.21 -7.96 22.42
CA SER A 930 -19.15 -8.76 23.65
C SER A 930 -18.30 -8.12 24.74
N LEU A 931 -17.40 -7.19 24.37
CA LEU A 931 -16.50 -6.47 25.26
C LEU A 931 -16.72 -4.95 25.23
N ASP A 932 -16.33 -4.28 26.31
CA ASP A 932 -16.29 -2.82 26.43
C ASP A 932 -14.99 -2.22 25.87
N VAL A 933 -14.85 -0.89 25.94
CA VAL A 933 -13.67 -0.16 25.45
C VAL A 933 -12.36 -0.50 26.18
N LEU A 934 -12.43 -1.14 27.35
CA LEU A 934 -11.29 -1.58 28.16
C LEU A 934 -11.01 -3.09 28.00
N GLY A 935 -11.86 -3.81 27.26
CA GLY A 935 -11.78 -5.27 27.09
C GLY A 935 -12.49 -6.09 28.16
N ASN A 936 -13.28 -5.46 29.05
CA ASN A 936 -14.13 -6.16 30.02
C ASN A 936 -15.42 -6.67 29.35
N VAL A 937 -16.18 -7.55 30.03
CA VAL A 937 -17.46 -8.05 29.50
C VAL A 937 -18.49 -6.92 29.43
N ARG A 938 -19.14 -6.74 28.27
CA ARG A 938 -20.03 -5.60 27.92
C ARG A 938 -21.47 -5.69 28.45
N ARG A 939 -21.78 -6.71 29.27
CA ARG A 939 -23.14 -7.05 29.74
C ARG A 939 -23.07 -7.70 31.11
N VAL A 940 -22.92 -6.90 32.18
CA VAL A 940 -22.72 -7.41 33.55
C VAL A 940 -23.64 -6.71 34.54
N ASN A 941 -24.66 -7.43 35.00
CA ASN A 941 -25.69 -6.93 35.91
C ASN A 941 -25.13 -6.73 37.33
N ASP A 942 -25.26 -5.52 37.88
CA ASP A 942 -25.05 -5.22 39.30
C ASP A 942 -26.32 -5.59 40.10
N PRO A 943 -26.29 -6.65 40.93
CA PRO A 943 -27.46 -7.07 41.70
C PRO A 943 -27.85 -6.09 42.83
N THR A 944 -27.10 -5.00 43.03
CA THR A 944 -27.42 -3.93 43.99
C THR A 944 -28.06 -2.70 43.35
N THR A 945 -27.92 -2.53 42.04
CA THR A 945 -28.63 -1.52 41.24
C THR A 945 -29.98 -2.09 40.76
N VAL A 946 -30.89 -1.21 40.33
CA VAL A 946 -32.18 -1.60 39.75
C VAL A 946 -32.13 -1.34 38.25
N ASP A 947 -32.35 -2.38 37.45
CA ASP A 947 -32.48 -2.29 35.99
C ASP A 947 -33.45 -1.15 35.61
N THR A 948 -32.92 -0.11 34.95
CA THR A 948 -33.72 1.00 34.39
C THR A 948 -33.63 1.11 32.86
N GLY A 949 -32.76 0.30 32.26
CA GLY A 949 -32.56 0.21 30.82
C GLY A 949 -33.61 -0.64 30.09
N THR A 950 -33.22 -1.20 28.95
CA THR A 950 -34.11 -2.02 28.13
C THR A 950 -33.38 -3.04 27.25
N GLY A 951 -34.15 -3.91 26.60
CA GLY A 951 -33.65 -5.07 25.84
C GLY A 951 -33.49 -6.33 26.72
N PRO A 952 -32.77 -7.36 26.24
CA PRO A 952 -32.56 -8.60 26.98
C PRO A 952 -31.57 -8.42 28.15
N ALA A 953 -31.83 -9.02 29.31
CA ALA A 953 -30.88 -9.04 30.44
C ALA A 953 -29.67 -9.98 30.18
N PRO A 954 -28.49 -9.75 30.79
CA PRO A 954 -28.07 -8.53 31.51
C PRO A 954 -28.21 -7.28 30.65
N VAL A 955 -28.62 -6.18 31.29
CA VAL A 955 -28.73 -4.88 30.63
C VAL A 955 -27.31 -4.33 30.40
N VAL A 956 -27.16 -3.36 29.48
CA VAL A 956 -25.89 -2.66 29.23
C VAL A 956 -25.85 -1.36 30.01
N ASP A 957 -24.65 -0.91 30.35
CA ASP A 957 -24.45 0.41 30.94
C ASP A 957 -24.50 1.55 29.93
N ILE A 958 -24.87 2.73 30.41
CA ILE A 958 -24.77 3.96 29.63
C ILE A 958 -23.32 4.45 29.67
N GLY A 959 -22.62 4.34 28.54
CA GLY A 959 -21.22 4.73 28.39
C GLY A 959 -20.40 3.71 27.59
N ALA A 960 -19.13 4.05 27.35
CA ALA A 960 -18.17 3.19 26.65
C ALA A 960 -17.57 2.07 27.52
N VAL A 961 -17.56 2.26 28.84
CA VAL A 961 -17.10 1.30 29.86
C VAL A 961 -18.32 0.64 30.50
N GLU A 962 -18.25 -0.66 30.76
CA GLU A 962 -19.26 -1.38 31.54
C GLU A 962 -18.79 -1.51 33.01
N PHE A 963 -19.63 -1.11 33.97
CA PHE A 963 -19.35 -1.34 35.39
C PHE A 963 -19.15 -2.83 35.64
N GLN A 964 -18.01 -3.18 36.22
CA GLN A 964 -17.74 -4.55 36.64
C GLN A 964 -18.07 -4.66 38.14
N PRO A 965 -19.25 -5.22 38.53
CA PRO A 965 -19.56 -5.56 39.91
C PRO A 965 -18.69 -6.73 40.37
N GLY A 966 -17.41 -6.47 40.57
CA GLY A 966 -16.49 -7.42 41.18
C GLY A 966 -16.93 -7.73 42.62
N PRO A 967 -16.47 -8.86 43.20
CA PRO A 967 -16.50 -9.00 44.65
C PRO A 967 -15.69 -7.82 45.21
N ALA A 968 -16.35 -6.94 45.99
CA ALA A 968 -15.77 -5.68 46.46
C ALA A 968 -14.32 -5.88 46.88
N CYS A 969 -13.38 -5.19 46.22
CA CYS A 969 -11.96 -5.51 46.31
C CYS A 969 -11.54 -5.40 47.77
N ARG A 970 -11.32 -6.54 48.44
CA ARG A 970 -11.37 -6.58 49.91
C ARG A 970 -10.23 -5.81 50.58
N ALA A 971 -9.21 -5.44 49.81
CA ALA A 971 -8.11 -4.57 50.22
C ALA A 971 -8.42 -3.06 50.12
N ASP A 972 -9.49 -2.67 49.43
CA ASP A 972 -10.19 -1.39 49.56
C ASP A 972 -11.22 -1.57 50.69
N VAL A 973 -10.85 -1.13 51.88
CA VAL A 973 -11.56 -1.41 53.15
C VAL A 973 -12.47 -0.24 53.51
N ASN A 974 -12.20 0.94 52.96
CA ASN A 974 -13.03 2.12 53.15
C ASN A 974 -14.07 2.32 52.01
N HIS A 975 -13.91 1.59 50.90
CA HIS A 975 -14.72 1.61 49.68
C HIS A 975 -14.62 2.93 48.88
N ASP A 976 -13.44 3.58 48.85
CA ASP A 976 -13.18 4.78 48.02
C ASP A 976 -12.80 4.47 46.56
N GLY A 977 -12.55 3.19 46.25
CA GLY A 977 -12.16 2.70 44.92
C GLY A 977 -10.64 2.66 44.67
N ASN A 978 -9.80 2.94 45.67
CA ASN A 978 -8.34 2.95 45.53
C ASN A 978 -7.68 2.21 46.70
N VAL A 979 -7.12 1.02 46.48
CA VAL A 979 -6.33 0.30 47.51
C VAL A 979 -5.12 1.13 47.94
N ASN A 980 -5.19 1.76 49.12
CA ASN A 980 -4.21 2.75 49.52
C ASN A 980 -3.84 2.68 51.02
N SER A 981 -2.95 3.57 51.48
CA SER A 981 -2.48 3.56 52.88
C SER A 981 -3.61 3.73 53.90
N GLN A 982 -4.74 4.33 53.52
CA GLN A 982 -5.91 4.47 54.41
C GLN A 982 -6.52 3.10 54.72
N ASP A 983 -6.76 2.26 53.71
CA ASP A 983 -7.32 0.91 53.88
C ASP A 983 -6.43 0.00 54.70
N PHE A 984 -5.11 0.16 54.56
CA PHE A 984 -4.13 -0.52 55.41
C PHE A 984 -4.31 -0.17 56.89
N PHE A 985 -4.58 1.09 57.22
CA PHE A 985 -4.85 1.51 58.60
C PHE A 985 -6.25 1.12 59.08
N ASP A 986 -7.26 1.16 58.22
CA ASP A 986 -8.63 0.76 58.56
C ASP A 986 -8.76 -0.76 58.75
N PHE A 987 -8.04 -1.56 57.94
CA PHE A 987 -7.91 -3.00 58.18
C PHE A 987 -7.23 -3.29 59.52
N LEU A 988 -6.09 -2.65 59.82
CA LEU A 988 -5.41 -2.80 61.11
C LEU A 988 -6.31 -2.40 62.29
N SER A 989 -7.09 -1.34 62.14
CA SER A 989 -8.07 -0.88 63.12
C SER A 989 -9.17 -1.91 63.36
N ALA A 990 -9.74 -2.49 62.29
CA ALA A 990 -10.71 -3.57 62.36
C ALA A 990 -10.15 -4.85 62.99
N PHE A 991 -8.93 -5.24 62.58
CA PHE A 991 -8.23 -6.45 63.02
C PHE A 991 -7.94 -6.43 64.52
N PHE A 992 -7.28 -5.38 65.02
CA PHE A 992 -7.01 -5.25 66.46
C PHE A 992 -8.26 -4.98 67.30
N SER A 993 -9.36 -4.55 66.68
CA SER A 993 -10.67 -4.41 67.32
C SER A 993 -11.54 -5.68 67.25
N ASN A 994 -11.06 -6.76 66.61
CA ASN A 994 -11.81 -8.01 66.38
C ASN A 994 -13.18 -7.77 65.70
N GLN A 995 -13.21 -6.86 64.71
CA GLN A 995 -14.42 -6.58 63.92
C GLN A 995 -14.59 -7.61 62.80
N THR A 996 -15.84 -8.01 62.50
CA THR A 996 -16.15 -9.07 61.52
C THR A 996 -15.69 -8.78 60.08
N MET A 997 -15.34 -7.54 59.74
CA MET A 997 -14.74 -7.21 58.45
C MET A 997 -13.26 -7.62 58.32
N ALA A 998 -12.59 -7.91 59.44
CA ALA A 998 -11.21 -8.40 59.47
C ALA A 998 -11.11 -9.94 59.40
N ASP A 999 -12.23 -10.63 59.24
CA ASP A 999 -12.32 -12.04 58.83
C ASP A 999 -12.11 -12.10 57.30
N PHE A 1000 -10.86 -11.92 56.89
CA PHE A 1000 -10.46 -11.72 55.50
C PHE A 1000 -10.55 -13.01 54.68
N ASN A 1001 -10.45 -14.20 55.30
CA ASN A 1001 -10.65 -15.47 54.60
C ASN A 1001 -12.11 -16.00 54.70
N ALA A 1002 -12.94 -15.45 55.58
CA ALA A 1002 -14.32 -15.85 55.88
C ALA A 1002 -14.46 -17.26 56.52
N ASP A 1003 -13.46 -17.72 57.28
CA ASP A 1003 -13.49 -18.98 58.05
C ASP A 1003 -14.21 -18.86 59.41
N GLY A 1004 -14.49 -17.63 59.86
CA GLY A 1004 -15.17 -17.34 61.13
C GLY A 1004 -14.24 -17.05 62.31
N VAL A 1005 -12.91 -17.04 62.11
CA VAL A 1005 -11.91 -16.90 63.18
C VAL A 1005 -10.81 -15.91 62.78
N ILE A 1006 -11.02 -14.62 63.05
CA ILE A 1006 -10.02 -13.54 62.84
C ILE A 1006 -8.67 -13.93 63.46
N ASN A 1007 -7.68 -14.21 62.62
CA ASN A 1007 -6.37 -14.73 63.02
C ASN A 1007 -5.23 -14.24 62.11
N SER A 1008 -4.01 -14.73 62.30
CA SER A 1008 -2.86 -14.31 61.48
C SER A 1008 -3.00 -14.62 59.99
N GLN A 1009 -3.82 -15.60 59.61
CA GLN A 1009 -4.07 -15.94 58.21
C GLN A 1009 -4.76 -14.79 57.47
N ASP A 1010 -5.82 -14.21 58.07
CA ASP A 1010 -6.53 -13.05 57.51
C ASP A 1010 -5.61 -11.85 57.26
N PHE A 1011 -4.66 -11.64 58.16
CA PHE A 1011 -3.67 -10.58 58.01
C PHE A 1011 -2.72 -10.83 56.82
N PHE A 1012 -2.29 -12.07 56.58
CA PHE A 1012 -1.47 -12.39 55.42
C PHE A 1012 -2.27 -12.38 54.10
N ASP A 1013 -3.52 -12.82 54.13
CA ASP A 1013 -4.40 -12.82 52.96
C ASP A 1013 -4.78 -11.38 52.55
N PHE A 1014 -5.01 -10.49 53.53
CA PHE A 1014 -5.15 -9.04 53.30
C PHE A 1014 -3.89 -8.46 52.65
N LEU A 1015 -2.70 -8.74 53.21
CA LEU A 1015 -1.44 -8.23 52.64
C LEU A 1015 -1.21 -8.70 51.20
N ALA A 1016 -1.59 -9.93 50.88
CA ALA A 1016 -1.47 -10.46 49.52
C ALA A 1016 -2.37 -9.71 48.54
N ALA A 1017 -3.64 -9.44 48.90
CA ALA A 1017 -4.55 -8.63 48.10
C ALA A 1017 -4.12 -7.15 48.01
N PHE A 1018 -3.64 -6.59 49.11
CA PHE A 1018 -3.18 -5.20 49.20
C PHE A 1018 -2.02 -4.89 48.26
N PHE A 1019 -1.03 -5.80 48.17
CA PHE A 1019 0.09 -5.64 47.25
C PHE A 1019 -0.18 -6.15 45.82
N ALA A 1020 -1.31 -6.80 45.57
CA ALA A 1020 -1.79 -7.09 44.22
C ALA A 1020 -2.43 -5.86 43.55
N GLY A 1021 -3.13 -5.02 44.34
CA GLY A 1021 -3.79 -3.80 43.86
C GLY A 1021 -5.17 -4.02 43.24
N CYS A 1022 -5.84 -5.12 43.62
CA CYS A 1022 -6.99 -5.77 42.97
C CYS A 1022 -6.57 -6.64 41.77
#